data_AF-A0AAV1PGR3-F1
#
_entry.id   AF-A0AAV1PGR3-F1
#
_cell.length_a   1.000
_cell.length_b   1.000
_cell.length_c   1.000
_cell.angle_alpha   90.00
_cell.angle_beta   90.00
_cell.angle_gamma   90.00
#
_symmetry.space_group_name_H-M   'P 1'
#
loop_
_entity.id
_entity.type
_entity.pdbx_description
1 polymer ?
#
loop_
_entity_poly.entity_id
_entity_poly.type
_entity_poly.pdbx_seq_one_letter_code
_entity_poly.pdbx_strand_id
1 'polypeptide(L)'
;MEMLSILHLPPLESLAAHLNPQLMTPSSRNPTLPLKADHFQSAMTERTNRAATLAVRALNMSSMLAAYQAELCEDMATNLDPVLWEEIQLINWLVNLDKSQTFAAKAGTRSIATMLVPIFTLKLNHKINPRMVTVGKFDGVHPCLTAATQAGKVFIHNPHARGQRPAAHRLSQSTQDSDISLLNINQAVTCLTAGTLGTNTTGDTLLVGSQTNLLAYDVHDNADIFYREVSDGANAIVLGKLGDIPNPLAIIGGNCALQGFDSEGNDHFWTVTGDNVRSLVLCDFTGDGKNELLVGSEDFDIRVFKEDELVSEITENETVTSLCHMNGSRFGYALANGTVGVYDRTARSWRIKSKNHAMSIHAFDLDADGVDELITGWSNGKIDARSDRTGEVIFKDNFSSSVAGVVEGDYRLDGQKQLICTSIEGEVRGYLPASKDLKGNLMDSSAEQDLIRELSHHKQNLLLELRNYEENAKGVSETNSGMGVIPANTQLQTALSVRPATEAQKAHVELSISTPNETIIRAVLIFAEGIFEGESHVVHPSAQNLSGCVRVPIVPPKDIPVDLHIKTFVGGKTSTQFHVFEINRQLPRFSMYDVAVDSSAAQPTGRVTFSINDRPQRVVMWLNQNFLLPEGVDSPEVTFNSLRGGGLLSISMASNGQITLRTDDIDLAGDLVQSLASFLAIEDLSADADFPSYFEELHTTLTEVDEFHSVHQKLTAAMADHSNYIRNMLVQAEDSRLMGDMMNMKKRYRELYDLNRDLINEYKIRSNNHNALLACLKSVNQAIQRAGRLRVGKPKNQVISACRDAIKSNNVNTLFRTMRAGTASS
;
A
#
# COMPACT_ATOMS: atom_id res chain seq x y z
N MET A 1 -25.53 -55.91 26.68
CA MET A 1 -24.29 -55.55 27.40
C MET A 1 -23.42 -54.81 26.40
N GLU A 2 -23.13 -53.53 26.48
CA GLU A 2 -23.32 -52.52 27.53
C GLU A 2 -23.70 -51.21 26.82
N MET A 3 -24.92 -50.74 27.09
CA MET A 3 -25.32 -49.36 26.88
C MET A 3 -25.09 -48.68 28.23
N LEU A 4 -23.93 -48.05 28.45
CA LEU A 4 -23.63 -47.25 29.65
C LEU A 4 -22.31 -46.50 29.45
N SER A 5 -22.34 -45.37 28.71
CA SER A 5 -21.23 -44.40 28.73
C SER A 5 -21.60 -42.99 28.23
N ILE A 6 -22.88 -42.59 28.27
CA ILE A 6 -23.28 -41.19 28.05
C ILE A 6 -24.18 -40.76 29.21
N LEU A 7 -23.59 -40.67 30.40
CA LEU A 7 -24.23 -40.07 31.57
C LEU A 7 -23.11 -39.49 32.42
N HIS A 8 -22.70 -38.26 32.10
CA HIS A 8 -22.07 -37.32 33.04
C HIS A 8 -22.44 -35.90 32.60
N LEU A 9 -23.64 -35.48 33.00
CA LEU A 9 -24.00 -34.06 33.12
C LEU A 9 -23.24 -33.49 34.34
N PRO A 10 -22.67 -32.27 34.26
CA PRO A 10 -22.17 -31.59 35.46
C PRO A 10 -23.34 -31.25 36.40
N PRO A 11 -23.11 -31.16 37.72
CA PRO A 11 -24.16 -30.91 38.69
C PRO A 11 -24.83 -29.54 38.48
N LEU A 12 -26.16 -29.53 38.57
CA LEU A 12 -27.06 -28.42 38.26
C LEU A 12 -26.99 -27.22 39.24
N GLU A 13 -26.01 -27.19 40.16
CA GLU A 13 -25.92 -26.16 41.19
C GLU A 13 -25.08 -24.93 40.81
N SER A 14 -24.42 -24.91 39.64
CA SER A 14 -23.60 -23.76 39.22
C SER A 14 -24.31 -22.74 38.31
N LEU A 15 -25.56 -23.00 37.89
CA LEU A 15 -26.28 -22.09 36.99
C LEU A 15 -27.07 -20.95 37.69
N ALA A 16 -27.23 -21.00 39.02
CA ALA A 16 -28.07 -20.05 39.76
C ALA A 16 -27.33 -18.84 40.36
N ALA A 17 -26.00 -18.73 40.21
CA ALA A 17 -25.23 -17.62 40.80
C ALA A 17 -25.39 -16.27 40.07
N HIS A 18 -25.84 -16.28 38.81
CA HIS A 18 -26.02 -15.07 37.99
C HIS A 18 -27.42 -14.42 38.13
N LEU A 19 -28.30 -14.96 38.98
CA LEU A 19 -29.69 -14.50 39.11
C LEU A 19 -29.91 -13.45 40.21
N ASN A 20 -28.89 -13.06 40.99
CA ASN A 20 -29.03 -12.05 42.04
C ASN A 20 -28.12 -10.84 41.80
N PRO A 21 -28.65 -9.68 41.38
CA PRO A 21 -27.93 -8.42 41.46
C PRO A 21 -27.84 -8.02 42.95
N GLN A 22 -26.65 -8.11 43.56
CA GLN A 22 -26.43 -7.49 44.87
C GLN A 22 -26.62 -5.98 44.75
N LEU A 23 -27.65 -5.47 45.43
CA LEU A 23 -27.90 -4.06 45.67
C LEU A 23 -26.68 -3.44 46.39
N MET A 24 -26.00 -2.51 45.73
CA MET A 24 -25.02 -1.61 46.35
C MET A 24 -25.73 -0.75 47.40
N THR A 25 -25.18 -0.71 48.61
CA THR A 25 -25.63 0.13 49.73
C THR A 25 -25.35 1.60 49.46
N PRO A 26 -26.22 2.55 49.90
CA PRO A 26 -26.01 3.96 49.63
C PRO A 26 -24.94 4.54 50.58
N SER A 27 -23.86 5.09 50.03
CA SER A 27 -22.94 5.94 50.78
C SER A 27 -23.59 7.30 51.05
N SER A 28 -23.60 7.72 52.32
CA SER A 28 -24.10 9.01 52.78
C SER A 28 -23.19 10.17 52.31
N ARG A 29 -23.58 10.86 51.24
CA ARG A 29 -23.09 12.23 50.95
C ARG A 29 -24.25 13.11 50.47
N ASN A 30 -24.29 14.33 51.01
CA ASN A 30 -25.32 15.34 50.78
C ASN A 30 -25.54 15.67 49.29
N PRO A 31 -26.76 16.06 48.87
CA PRO A 31 -27.09 16.30 47.48
C PRO A 31 -26.46 17.60 46.95
N THR A 32 -25.64 17.50 45.91
CA THR A 32 -25.25 18.62 45.04
C THR A 32 -25.81 18.37 43.64
N LEU A 33 -26.24 19.44 42.95
CA LEU A 33 -26.77 19.38 41.59
C LEU A 33 -25.73 18.79 40.61
N PRO A 34 -26.13 17.92 39.66
CA PRO A 34 -25.20 17.21 38.77
C PRO A 34 -24.54 18.16 37.76
N LEU A 35 -23.24 17.95 37.52
CA LEU A 35 -22.45 18.66 36.50
C LEU A 35 -22.51 17.93 35.15
N LYS A 36 -22.18 18.60 34.04
CA LYS A 36 -22.18 18.02 32.67
C LYS A 36 -21.37 16.71 32.53
N ALA A 37 -20.38 16.47 33.39
CA ALA A 37 -19.60 15.24 33.45
C ALA A 37 -20.43 14.02 33.90
N ASP A 38 -21.42 14.23 34.79
CA ASP A 38 -22.29 13.18 35.32
C ASP A 38 -23.27 12.67 34.25
N HIS A 39 -23.67 13.52 33.30
CA HIS A 39 -24.46 13.11 32.13
C HIS A 39 -23.66 12.26 31.14
N PHE A 40 -22.35 12.48 31.01
CA PHE A 40 -21.49 11.69 30.12
C PHE A 40 -21.16 10.31 30.72
N GLN A 41 -20.87 10.25 32.03
CA GLN A 41 -20.78 8.97 32.74
C GLN A 41 -22.12 8.22 32.71
N SER A 42 -23.25 8.89 32.98
CA SER A 42 -24.58 8.27 32.88
C SER A 42 -24.87 7.68 31.50
N ALA A 43 -24.51 8.38 30.41
CA ALA A 43 -24.70 7.89 29.05
C ALA A 43 -23.75 6.73 28.68
N MET A 44 -22.51 6.73 29.17
CA MET A 44 -21.59 5.59 29.04
C MET A 44 -22.09 4.38 29.83
N THR A 45 -22.49 4.58 31.09
CA THR A 45 -23.04 3.52 31.95
C THR A 45 -24.34 2.97 31.37
N GLU A 46 -25.17 3.81 30.75
CA GLU A 46 -26.39 3.37 30.04
C GLU A 46 -26.06 2.57 28.78
N ARG A 47 -25.03 2.95 28.00
CA ARG A 47 -24.56 2.18 26.84
C ARG A 47 -23.93 0.85 27.23
N THR A 48 -23.11 0.81 28.28
CA THR A 48 -22.53 -0.43 28.81
C THR A 48 -23.61 -1.32 29.42
N ASN A 49 -24.59 -0.75 30.11
CA ASN A 49 -25.74 -1.51 30.62
C ASN A 49 -26.62 -2.04 29.48
N ARG A 50 -26.85 -1.28 28.41
CA ARG A 50 -27.57 -1.76 27.21
C ARG A 50 -26.82 -2.88 26.49
N ALA A 51 -25.49 -2.75 26.34
CA ALA A 51 -24.64 -3.79 25.76
C ALA A 51 -24.60 -5.06 26.64
N ALA A 52 -24.48 -4.90 27.95
CA ALA A 52 -24.56 -6.01 28.91
C ALA A 52 -25.95 -6.66 28.91
N THR A 53 -27.03 -5.88 28.81
CA THR A 53 -28.41 -6.41 28.72
C THR A 53 -28.61 -7.17 27.41
N LEU A 54 -28.06 -6.70 26.30
CA LEU A 54 -28.08 -7.42 25.01
C LEU A 54 -27.28 -8.72 25.07
N ALA A 55 -26.09 -8.69 25.68
CA ALA A 55 -25.27 -9.88 25.88
C ALA A 55 -25.96 -10.90 26.79
N VAL A 56 -26.57 -10.47 27.89
CA VAL A 56 -27.35 -11.35 28.80
C VAL A 56 -28.59 -11.90 28.09
N ARG A 57 -29.28 -11.12 27.26
CA ARG A 57 -30.39 -11.62 26.44
C ARG A 57 -29.93 -12.65 25.40
N ALA A 58 -28.80 -12.43 24.75
CA ALA A 58 -28.22 -13.39 23.81
C ALA A 58 -27.82 -14.70 24.52
N LEU A 59 -27.15 -14.59 25.68
CA LEU A 59 -26.82 -15.74 26.53
C LEU A 59 -28.07 -16.51 27.01
N ASN A 60 -29.13 -15.79 27.42
CA ASN A 60 -30.40 -16.41 27.81
C ASN A 60 -31.07 -17.11 26.62
N MET A 61 -31.08 -16.48 25.44
CA MET A 61 -31.60 -17.09 24.21
C MET A 61 -30.80 -18.33 23.81
N SER A 62 -29.47 -18.29 23.90
CA SER A 62 -28.61 -19.45 23.63
C SER A 62 -28.84 -20.57 24.63
N SER A 63 -29.02 -20.24 25.92
CA SER A 63 -29.36 -21.23 26.96
C SER A 63 -30.75 -21.85 26.74
N MET A 64 -31.74 -21.06 26.32
CA MET A 64 -33.08 -21.56 25.99
C MET A 64 -33.07 -22.44 24.74
N LEU A 65 -32.34 -22.05 23.70
CA LEU A 65 -32.18 -22.86 22.48
C LEU A 65 -31.46 -24.19 22.78
N ALA A 66 -30.46 -24.18 23.66
CA ALA A 66 -29.79 -25.39 24.11
C ALA A 66 -30.69 -26.31 24.96
N ALA A 67 -31.54 -25.73 25.81
CA ALA A 67 -32.53 -26.50 26.58
C ALA A 67 -33.61 -27.10 25.66
N TYR A 68 -34.11 -26.32 24.71
CA TYR A 68 -35.08 -26.80 23.71
C TYR A 68 -34.50 -27.89 22.80
N GLN A 69 -33.22 -27.76 22.42
CA GLN A 69 -32.49 -28.80 21.70
C GLN A 69 -32.39 -30.09 22.51
N ALA A 70 -32.21 -30.01 23.84
CA ALA A 70 -32.16 -31.17 24.70
C ALA A 70 -33.52 -31.88 24.79
N GLU A 71 -34.62 -31.13 24.91
CA GLU A 71 -35.99 -31.67 24.88
C GLU A 71 -36.30 -32.35 23.53
N LEU A 72 -35.97 -31.71 22.40
CA LEU A 72 -36.17 -32.31 21.07
C LEU A 72 -35.32 -33.58 20.86
N CYS A 73 -34.11 -33.64 21.43
CA CYS A 73 -33.29 -34.85 21.39
C CYS A 73 -33.89 -35.99 22.22
N GLU A 74 -34.53 -35.69 23.36
CA GLU A 74 -35.26 -36.69 24.16
C GLU A 74 -36.52 -37.19 23.43
N ASP A 75 -37.28 -36.30 22.80
CA ASP A 75 -38.45 -36.67 21.99
C ASP A 75 -38.06 -37.53 20.78
N MET A 76 -36.92 -37.24 20.13
CA MET A 76 -36.40 -38.03 19.01
C MET A 76 -36.02 -39.47 19.42
N ALA A 77 -35.66 -39.70 20.69
CA ALA A 77 -35.41 -41.03 21.21
C ALA A 77 -36.68 -41.89 21.29
N THR A 78 -37.86 -41.27 21.24
CA THR A 78 -39.17 -41.93 21.32
C THR A 78 -39.95 -41.94 20.00
N ASN A 79 -39.71 -40.99 19.08
CA ASN A 79 -40.31 -40.95 17.74
C ASN A 79 -39.28 -40.48 16.67
N LEU A 80 -39.12 -41.27 15.61
CA LEU A 80 -38.22 -40.98 14.48
C LEU A 80 -38.94 -40.18 13.38
N ASP A 81 -39.22 -38.91 13.64
CA ASP A 81 -39.77 -37.98 12.65
C ASP A 81 -38.65 -37.19 11.92
N PRO A 82 -38.55 -37.23 10.58
CA PRO A 82 -37.58 -36.47 9.80
C PRO A 82 -37.65 -34.95 9.99
N VAL A 83 -38.84 -34.40 10.28
CA VAL A 83 -39.02 -32.96 10.47
C VAL A 83 -38.32 -32.48 11.75
N LEU A 84 -38.32 -33.30 12.79
CA LEU A 84 -37.63 -33.05 14.05
C LEU A 84 -36.11 -32.95 13.86
N TRP A 85 -35.55 -33.75 12.94
CA TRP A 85 -34.13 -33.74 12.63
C TRP A 85 -33.69 -32.44 11.96
N GLU A 86 -34.48 -31.93 11.01
CA GLU A 86 -34.21 -30.64 10.36
C GLU A 86 -34.27 -29.48 11.36
N GLU A 87 -35.20 -29.52 12.31
CA GLU A 87 -35.33 -28.51 13.36
C GLU A 87 -34.13 -28.51 14.33
N ILE A 88 -33.64 -29.69 14.73
CA ILE A 88 -32.41 -29.83 15.53
C ILE A 88 -31.18 -29.29 14.78
N GLN A 89 -31.08 -29.54 13.47
CA GLN A 89 -29.96 -29.02 12.65
C GLN A 89 -30.02 -27.48 12.53
N LEU A 90 -31.21 -26.90 12.39
CA LEU A 90 -31.40 -25.45 12.35
C LEU A 90 -31.00 -24.80 13.68
N ILE A 91 -31.40 -25.38 14.81
CA ILE A 91 -31.02 -24.90 16.15
C ILE A 91 -29.49 -24.99 16.34
N ASN A 92 -28.86 -26.08 15.91
CA ASN A 92 -27.40 -26.23 15.93
C ASN A 92 -26.69 -25.16 15.09
N TRP A 93 -27.23 -24.83 13.92
CA TRP A 93 -26.69 -23.77 13.08
C TRP A 93 -26.79 -22.40 13.76
N LEU A 94 -27.95 -22.07 14.37
CA LEU A 94 -28.17 -20.81 15.10
C LEU A 94 -27.25 -20.65 16.32
N VAL A 95 -27.04 -21.73 17.10
CA VAL A 95 -26.14 -21.72 18.26
C VAL A 95 -24.66 -21.56 17.83
N ASN A 96 -24.26 -22.12 16.69
CA ASN A 96 -22.90 -21.99 16.18
C ASN A 96 -22.62 -20.63 15.51
N LEU A 97 -23.64 -19.99 14.93
CA LEU A 97 -23.53 -18.65 14.37
C LEU A 97 -23.21 -17.60 15.45
N ASP A 98 -23.82 -17.73 16.63
CA ASP A 98 -23.59 -16.83 17.78
C ASP A 98 -22.17 -17.02 18.39
N LYS A 99 -21.67 -18.26 18.42
CA LYS A 99 -20.29 -18.58 18.82
C LYS A 99 -19.24 -18.07 17.82
N SER A 100 -19.56 -18.07 16.53
CA SER A 100 -18.68 -17.54 15.46
C SER A 100 -18.51 -16.02 15.57
N GLN A 101 -19.58 -15.27 15.87
CA GLN A 101 -19.52 -13.82 16.05
C GLN A 101 -18.71 -13.42 17.31
N THR A 102 -18.74 -14.23 18.37
CA THR A 102 -17.92 -14.02 19.57
C THR A 102 -16.45 -14.46 19.39
N PHE A 103 -16.16 -15.41 18.50
CA PHE A 103 -14.77 -15.78 18.15
C PHE A 103 -14.10 -14.79 17.21
N ALA A 104 -14.84 -14.20 16.26
CA ALA A 104 -14.33 -13.15 15.38
C ALA A 104 -13.87 -11.89 16.14
N ALA A 105 -14.50 -11.60 17.28
CA ALA A 105 -14.08 -10.51 18.19
C ALA A 105 -12.82 -10.84 19.02
N LYS A 106 -12.46 -12.12 19.17
CA LYS A 106 -11.31 -12.59 19.98
C LYS A 106 -10.06 -12.96 19.17
N ALA A 107 -10.18 -13.15 17.85
CA ALA A 107 -9.06 -13.50 16.98
C ALA A 107 -8.28 -12.26 16.47
N GLY A 108 -8.81 -11.05 16.66
CA GLY A 108 -8.09 -9.81 16.40
C GLY A 108 -7.30 -9.38 17.63
N THR A 109 -5.97 -9.37 17.50
CA THR A 109 -4.95 -8.88 18.47
C THR A 109 -4.68 -9.71 19.72
N ARG A 110 -3.57 -10.45 19.67
CA ARG A 110 -2.78 -10.85 20.83
C ARG A 110 -1.37 -10.29 20.61
N SER A 111 -1.04 -9.25 21.36
CA SER A 111 0.30 -8.66 21.41
C SER A 111 0.38 -7.77 22.66
N ILE A 112 1.49 -7.88 23.37
CA ILE A 112 1.82 -7.15 24.61
C ILE A 112 2.12 -5.71 24.23
N ALA A 113 1.10 -4.84 24.29
CA ALA A 113 1.25 -3.42 23.99
C ALA A 113 0.87 -2.61 25.23
N THR A 114 1.72 -1.65 25.62
CA THR A 114 1.38 -0.69 26.67
C THR A 114 0.23 0.21 26.19
N MET A 115 -0.77 0.46 27.04
CA MET A 115 -1.84 1.41 26.74
C MET A 115 -1.44 2.81 27.26
N LEU A 116 -0.87 3.64 26.39
CA LEU A 116 -0.74 5.07 26.66
C LEU A 116 -2.10 5.76 26.54
N VAL A 117 -2.41 6.63 27.49
CA VAL A 117 -3.65 7.42 27.49
C VAL A 117 -3.42 8.69 26.66
N PRO A 118 -4.37 9.08 25.79
CA PRO A 118 -4.26 10.34 25.05
C PRO A 118 -4.22 11.53 26.01
N ILE A 119 -3.21 12.38 25.87
CA ILE A 119 -3.01 13.58 26.68
C ILE A 119 -4.00 14.71 26.34
N PHE A 120 -4.55 14.68 25.14
CA PHE A 120 -5.69 15.48 24.73
C PHE A 120 -6.51 14.72 23.70
N THR A 121 -7.80 15.05 23.61
CA THR A 121 -8.70 14.57 22.57
C THR A 121 -9.60 15.72 22.16
N LEU A 122 -9.71 15.94 20.86
CA LEU A 122 -10.57 16.96 20.28
C LEU A 122 -11.34 16.40 19.09
N LYS A 123 -12.49 17.00 18.79
CA LYS A 123 -13.33 16.62 17.65
C LYS A 123 -13.51 17.83 16.76
N LEU A 124 -12.93 17.77 15.58
CA LEU A 124 -13.10 18.75 14.51
C LEU A 124 -14.38 18.39 13.74
N ASN A 125 -15.23 19.38 13.46
CA ASN A 125 -16.47 19.17 12.70
C ASN A 125 -16.24 19.10 11.17
N HIS A 126 -15.06 18.63 10.76
CA HIS A 126 -14.65 18.52 9.36
C HIS A 126 -14.16 17.11 9.05
N LYS A 127 -14.53 16.59 7.88
CA LYS A 127 -14.01 15.31 7.39
C LYS A 127 -12.63 15.51 6.79
N ILE A 128 -11.68 14.70 7.22
CA ILE A 128 -10.28 14.80 6.85
C ILE A 128 -9.98 13.84 5.70
N ASN A 129 -9.34 14.35 4.64
CA ASN A 129 -8.85 13.50 3.56
C ASN A 129 -7.63 12.71 4.05
N PRO A 130 -7.55 11.39 3.81
CA PRO A 130 -6.39 10.60 4.20
C PRO A 130 -5.10 11.11 3.55
N ARG A 131 -3.97 10.97 4.25
CA ARG A 131 -2.61 11.35 3.80
C ARG A 131 -2.40 12.85 3.56
N MET A 132 -3.39 13.69 3.85
CA MET A 132 -3.34 15.15 3.64
C MET A 132 -3.43 15.88 4.97
N VAL A 133 -2.56 15.51 5.91
CA VAL A 133 -2.49 16.04 7.27
C VAL A 133 -1.05 16.45 7.56
N THR A 134 -0.85 17.65 8.09
CA THR A 134 0.47 18.15 8.49
C THR A 134 0.35 19.05 9.72
N VAL A 135 1.48 19.33 10.35
CA VAL A 135 1.61 20.33 11.43
C VAL A 135 2.65 21.34 10.98
N GLY A 136 2.31 22.63 11.07
CA GLY A 136 3.21 23.72 10.72
C GLY A 136 3.13 24.86 11.71
N LYS A 137 4.25 25.54 11.96
CA LYS A 137 4.35 26.77 12.74
C LYS A 137 4.27 27.97 11.80
N PHE A 138 3.07 28.28 11.33
CA PHE A 138 2.87 29.30 10.30
C PHE A 138 3.23 30.72 10.77
N ASP A 139 2.98 31.05 12.03
CA ASP A 139 3.38 32.33 12.64
C ASP A 139 4.78 32.29 13.27
N GLY A 140 5.56 31.23 12.98
CA GLY A 140 6.89 30.99 13.53
C GLY A 140 6.92 30.41 14.94
N VAL A 141 5.79 30.41 15.67
CA VAL A 141 5.76 30.04 17.09
C VAL A 141 4.75 28.94 17.39
N HIS A 142 3.49 29.12 17.00
CA HIS A 142 2.38 28.26 17.37
C HIS A 142 2.15 27.15 16.33
N PRO A 143 2.28 25.87 16.72
CA PRO A 143 2.00 24.77 15.81
C PRO A 143 0.50 24.64 15.57
N CYS A 144 0.14 24.57 14.29
CA CYS A 144 -1.23 24.47 13.82
C CYS A 144 -1.42 23.14 13.11
N LEU A 145 -2.50 22.42 13.44
CA LEU A 145 -2.88 21.21 12.73
C LEU A 145 -3.59 21.61 11.44
N THR A 146 -3.07 21.18 10.30
CA THR A 146 -3.60 21.53 8.99
C THR A 146 -3.98 20.28 8.23
N ALA A 147 -5.17 20.26 7.64
CA ALA A 147 -5.56 19.14 6.80
C ALA A 147 -6.52 19.53 5.68
N ALA A 148 -6.46 18.77 4.60
CA ALA A 148 -7.42 18.88 3.51
C ALA A 148 -8.77 18.28 3.92
N THR A 149 -9.84 18.95 3.54
CA THR A 149 -11.23 18.51 3.73
C THR A 149 -11.92 18.34 2.38
N GLN A 150 -13.12 17.78 2.42
CA GLN A 150 -14.03 17.71 1.28
C GLN A 150 -14.30 19.09 0.66
N ALA A 151 -14.65 19.09 -0.62
CA ALA A 151 -14.96 20.28 -1.42
C ALA A 151 -13.77 21.23 -1.68
N GLY A 152 -12.54 20.71 -1.68
CA GLY A 152 -11.37 21.48 -2.11
C GLY A 152 -11.01 22.63 -1.18
N LYS A 153 -11.11 22.39 0.13
CA LYS A 153 -10.69 23.32 1.17
C LYS A 153 -9.62 22.69 2.04
N VAL A 154 -8.80 23.53 2.65
CA VAL A 154 -7.83 23.14 3.67
C VAL A 154 -8.21 23.87 4.95
N PHE A 155 -8.34 23.15 6.06
CA PHE A 155 -8.55 23.80 7.35
C PHE A 155 -7.25 23.86 8.13
N ILE A 156 -7.11 24.91 8.94
CA ILE A 156 -5.99 25.17 9.82
C ILE A 156 -6.57 25.38 11.21
N HIS A 157 -6.31 24.43 12.11
CA HIS A 157 -6.73 24.50 13.49
C HIS A 157 -5.58 25.05 14.34
N ASN A 158 -5.82 26.19 14.99
CA ASN A 158 -4.87 26.82 15.90
C ASN A 158 -5.49 26.91 17.31
N PRO A 159 -5.09 26.05 18.27
CA PRO A 159 -5.65 26.07 19.62
C PRO A 159 -5.25 27.31 20.45
N HIS A 160 -4.25 28.07 19.98
CA HIS A 160 -3.66 29.20 20.68
C HIS A 160 -4.19 30.56 20.16
N ALA A 161 -4.89 30.57 19.02
CA ALA A 161 -5.44 31.77 18.43
C ALA A 161 -6.82 32.13 19.01
N ARG A 162 -6.85 32.80 20.18
CA ARG A 162 -8.10 33.35 20.71
C ARG A 162 -8.41 34.71 20.07
N GLY A 163 -9.22 34.69 19.01
CA GLY A 163 -10.14 35.80 18.67
C GLY A 163 -9.60 37.03 17.92
N GLN A 164 -8.49 36.94 17.19
CA GLN A 164 -7.99 38.08 16.40
C GLN A 164 -7.37 37.67 15.06
N ARG A 165 -8.18 37.39 14.03
CA ARG A 165 -7.75 37.62 12.63
C ARG A 165 -8.92 38.15 11.81
N PRO A 166 -8.81 39.32 11.16
CA PRO A 166 -9.83 39.78 10.22
C PRO A 166 -9.88 38.84 9.01
N ALA A 167 -11.10 38.52 8.56
CA ALA A 167 -11.32 37.72 7.36
C ALA A 167 -10.74 38.44 6.13
N ALA A 168 -9.88 37.77 5.36
CA ALA A 168 -9.32 38.32 4.13
C ALA A 168 -9.04 37.25 3.06
N HIS A 169 -9.37 37.62 1.82
CA HIS A 169 -9.22 36.92 0.54
C HIS A 169 -9.54 35.41 0.50
N ARG A 170 -8.59 34.51 0.83
CA ARG A 170 -8.78 33.04 0.75
C ARG A 170 -9.01 32.36 2.11
N LEU A 171 -8.60 32.99 3.20
CA LEU A 171 -8.76 32.51 4.58
C LEU A 171 -10.05 33.06 5.19
N SER A 172 -10.98 32.17 5.51
CA SER A 172 -12.23 32.48 6.20
C SER A 172 -12.28 31.77 7.54
N GLN A 173 -12.74 32.45 8.60
CA GLN A 173 -12.99 31.76 9.87
C GLN A 173 -14.14 30.76 9.71
N SER A 174 -13.98 29.57 10.29
CA SER A 174 -15.04 28.56 10.34
C SER A 174 -16.23 29.10 11.12
N THR A 175 -17.44 28.89 10.58
CA THR A 175 -18.69 29.25 11.25
C THR A 175 -19.08 28.27 12.35
N GLN A 176 -18.44 27.09 12.39
CA GLN A 176 -18.75 26.02 13.34
C GLN A 176 -17.76 25.96 14.51
N ASP A 177 -16.49 26.30 14.26
CA ASP A 177 -15.40 26.23 15.25
C ASP A 177 -14.53 27.49 15.14
N SER A 178 -14.51 28.35 16.17
CA SER A 178 -13.80 29.63 16.18
C SER A 178 -12.28 29.49 15.96
N ASP A 179 -11.75 28.32 16.29
CA ASP A 179 -10.31 28.03 16.33
C ASP A 179 -9.82 27.45 14.99
N ILE A 180 -10.73 27.33 14.00
CA ILE A 180 -10.44 26.82 12.66
C ILE A 180 -10.53 27.93 11.63
N SER A 181 -9.48 28.07 10.84
CA SER A 181 -9.47 28.88 9.61
C SER A 181 -9.58 27.97 8.39
N LEU A 182 -10.42 28.33 7.43
CA LEU A 182 -10.63 27.61 6.17
C LEU A 182 -9.99 28.36 5.02
N LEU A 183 -9.07 27.69 4.33
CA LEU A 183 -8.45 28.14 3.09
C LEU A 183 -9.19 27.52 1.89
N ASN A 184 -9.74 28.37 1.03
CA ASN A 184 -10.46 27.93 -0.17
C ASN A 184 -9.47 27.70 -1.33
N ILE A 185 -9.15 26.44 -1.60
CA ILE A 185 -8.30 26.04 -2.75
C ILE A 185 -9.15 25.97 -4.04
N ASN A 186 -10.43 25.59 -3.91
CA ASN A 186 -11.37 25.42 -5.03
C ASN A 186 -10.93 24.37 -6.06
N GLN A 187 -10.01 23.48 -5.68
CA GLN A 187 -9.56 22.33 -6.44
C GLN A 187 -9.42 21.13 -5.50
N ALA A 188 -9.52 19.91 -6.04
CA ALA A 188 -9.26 18.71 -5.27
C ALA A 188 -7.77 18.68 -4.86
N VAL A 189 -7.53 18.68 -3.55
CA VAL A 189 -6.19 18.55 -2.97
C VAL A 189 -5.77 17.09 -3.07
N THR A 190 -4.56 16.84 -3.54
CA THR A 190 -3.97 15.51 -3.75
C THR A 190 -2.79 15.24 -2.83
N CYS A 191 -2.07 16.27 -2.41
CA CYS A 191 -1.00 16.17 -1.42
C CYS A 191 -0.85 17.49 -0.64
N LEU A 192 -0.34 17.41 0.60
CA LEU A 192 -0.26 18.54 1.51
C LEU A 192 0.93 18.36 2.47
N THR A 193 1.75 19.39 2.63
CA THR A 193 2.86 19.39 3.61
C THR A 193 3.15 20.81 4.10
N ALA A 194 3.88 20.94 5.20
CA ALA A 194 4.33 22.21 5.75
C ALA A 194 5.80 22.12 6.15
N GLY A 195 6.52 23.22 6.00
CA GLY A 195 7.91 23.33 6.44
C GLY A 195 8.60 24.59 5.93
N THR A 196 9.88 24.72 6.21
CA THR A 196 10.66 25.91 5.86
C THR A 196 11.20 25.82 4.42
N LEU A 197 10.64 26.63 3.50
CA LEU A 197 11.03 26.64 2.08
C LEU A 197 12.04 27.76 1.73
N GLY A 198 12.01 28.88 2.45
CA GLY A 198 12.90 30.02 2.22
C GLY A 198 13.29 30.67 3.53
N THR A 199 14.34 31.50 3.51
CA THR A 199 14.82 32.22 4.70
C THR A 199 14.03 33.49 5.00
N ASN A 200 13.11 33.88 4.11
CA ASN A 200 12.43 35.18 4.16
C ASN A 200 11.01 35.10 4.76
N THR A 201 10.54 33.91 5.12
CA THR A 201 9.21 33.72 5.72
C THR A 201 9.31 33.74 7.25
N THR A 202 8.29 34.29 7.92
CA THR A 202 8.23 34.35 9.38
C THR A 202 8.05 32.98 10.02
N GLY A 203 7.48 32.03 9.29
CA GLY A 203 7.23 30.68 9.74
C GLY A 203 7.25 29.67 8.60
N ASP A 204 6.61 28.53 8.84
CA ASP A 204 6.50 27.46 7.84
C ASP A 204 5.62 27.88 6.66
N THR A 205 6.02 27.44 5.47
CA THR A 205 5.23 27.54 4.25
C THR A 205 4.27 26.36 4.17
N LEU A 206 3.00 26.61 3.86
CA LEU A 206 2.03 25.58 3.53
C LEU A 206 2.11 25.26 2.04
N LEU A 207 2.41 24.01 1.70
CA LEU A 207 2.38 23.51 0.33
C LEU A 207 1.11 22.71 0.09
N VAL A 208 0.36 23.07 -0.95
CA VAL A 208 -0.87 22.40 -1.37
C VAL A 208 -0.73 21.99 -2.83
N GLY A 209 -0.67 20.68 -3.06
CA GLY A 209 -0.70 20.11 -4.40
C GLY A 209 -2.13 19.73 -4.81
N SER A 210 -2.43 19.98 -6.08
CA SER A 210 -3.61 19.45 -6.77
C SER A 210 -3.19 18.64 -8.00
N GLN A 211 -4.17 18.07 -8.71
CA GLN A 211 -3.88 17.30 -9.92
C GLN A 211 -3.17 18.09 -11.02
N THR A 212 -3.19 19.42 -10.98
CA THR A 212 -2.60 20.28 -12.02
C THR A 212 -1.81 21.47 -11.50
N ASN A 213 -1.78 21.71 -10.18
CA ASN A 213 -1.13 22.90 -9.62
C ASN A 213 -0.39 22.58 -8.32
N LEU A 214 0.62 23.40 -8.05
CA LEU A 214 1.32 23.48 -6.77
C LEU A 214 1.22 24.91 -6.24
N LEU A 215 0.64 25.05 -5.05
CA LEU A 215 0.56 26.31 -4.32
C LEU A 215 1.51 26.27 -3.13
N ALA A 216 2.43 27.23 -3.05
CA ALA A 216 3.18 27.55 -1.85
C ALA A 216 2.57 28.80 -1.20
N TYR A 217 2.15 28.69 0.06
CA TYR A 217 1.31 29.68 0.71
C TYR A 217 1.83 30.06 2.09
N ASP A 218 2.00 31.36 2.31
CA ASP A 218 2.26 31.93 3.62
C ASP A 218 0.92 32.21 4.33
N VAL A 219 0.66 31.40 5.36
CA VAL A 219 -0.58 31.47 6.16
C VAL A 219 -0.58 32.67 7.12
N HIS A 220 0.58 33.17 7.53
CA HIS A 220 0.67 34.31 8.44
C HIS A 220 0.34 35.61 7.70
N ASP A 221 1.01 35.84 6.57
CA ASP A 221 0.86 37.05 5.77
C ASP A 221 -0.30 36.96 4.76
N ASN A 222 -0.95 35.79 4.64
CA ASN A 222 -2.02 35.52 3.68
C ASN A 222 -1.57 35.83 2.24
N ALA A 223 -0.39 35.32 1.88
CA ALA A 223 0.26 35.61 0.61
C ALA A 223 0.65 34.31 -0.12
N ASP A 224 0.44 34.28 -1.44
CA ASP A 224 0.98 33.23 -2.29
C ASP A 224 2.49 33.48 -2.44
N ILE A 225 3.33 32.54 -2.03
CA ILE A 225 4.78 32.60 -2.26
C ILE A 225 5.05 32.33 -3.73
N PHE A 226 4.47 31.25 -4.25
CA PHE A 226 4.34 31.01 -5.67
C PHE A 226 3.12 30.14 -5.97
N TYR A 227 2.66 30.22 -7.21
CA TYR A 227 1.64 29.34 -7.76
C TYR A 227 2.13 28.83 -9.11
N ARG A 228 2.38 27.51 -9.21
CA ARG A 228 2.91 26.87 -10.41
C ARG A 228 1.92 25.86 -10.95
N GLU A 229 1.75 25.88 -12.26
CA GLU A 229 1.05 24.82 -12.98
C GLU A 229 2.00 23.64 -13.14
N VAL A 230 1.51 22.44 -12.83
CA VAL A 230 2.23 21.18 -12.90
C VAL A 230 1.43 20.26 -13.81
N SER A 231 1.84 20.15 -15.08
CA SER A 231 1.15 19.36 -16.10
C SER A 231 1.06 17.87 -15.76
N ASP A 232 2.08 17.34 -15.07
CA ASP A 232 2.14 15.93 -14.66
C ASP A 232 1.37 15.64 -13.37
N GLY A 233 0.86 16.69 -12.70
CA GLY A 233 0.15 16.64 -11.42
C GLY A 233 1.04 16.44 -10.19
N ALA A 234 0.45 16.67 -9.01
CA ALA A 234 1.12 16.51 -7.71
C ALA A 234 0.44 15.41 -6.89
N ASN A 235 0.87 14.16 -7.06
CA ASN A 235 0.33 13.01 -6.35
C ASN A 235 0.94 12.84 -4.95
N ALA A 236 2.21 13.20 -4.78
CA ALA A 236 2.93 13.19 -3.52
C ALA A 236 3.85 14.42 -3.44
N ILE A 237 4.17 14.86 -2.22
CA ILE A 237 5.04 16.01 -1.97
C ILE A 237 5.90 15.80 -0.73
N VAL A 238 7.15 16.25 -0.80
CA VAL A 238 8.06 16.34 0.34
C VAL A 238 8.81 17.67 0.29
N LEU A 239 9.11 18.25 1.44
CA LEU A 239 9.87 19.50 1.57
C LEU A 239 11.16 19.20 2.32
N GLY A 240 12.29 19.62 1.77
CA GLY A 240 13.58 19.54 2.45
C GLY A 240 14.77 19.72 1.50
N LYS A 241 15.98 19.50 2.04
CA LYS A 241 17.21 19.57 1.25
C LYS A 241 17.49 18.23 0.56
N LEU A 242 17.92 18.29 -0.70
CA LEU A 242 18.25 17.14 -1.54
C LEU A 242 19.72 17.24 -1.97
N GLY A 243 20.52 16.22 -1.64
CA GLY A 243 21.92 16.15 -2.05
C GLY A 243 22.74 17.37 -1.65
N ASP A 244 23.48 17.92 -2.62
CA ASP A 244 24.31 19.13 -2.53
C ASP A 244 23.54 20.43 -2.84
N ILE A 245 22.23 20.36 -3.10
CA ILE A 245 21.42 21.54 -3.38
C ILE A 245 21.32 22.39 -2.09
N PRO A 246 21.78 23.65 -2.11
CA PRO A 246 21.98 24.43 -0.88
C PRO A 246 20.65 24.82 -0.20
N ASN A 247 19.64 25.10 -1.02
CA ASN A 247 18.32 25.55 -0.59
C ASN A 247 17.35 24.37 -0.51
N PRO A 248 16.42 24.37 0.45
CA PRO A 248 15.37 23.37 0.50
C PRO A 248 14.46 23.49 -0.74
N LEU A 249 13.98 22.35 -1.21
CA LEU A 249 13.09 22.25 -2.36
C LEU A 249 11.72 21.72 -1.93
N ALA A 250 10.67 22.21 -2.59
CA ALA A 250 9.37 21.58 -2.64
C ALA A 250 9.39 20.53 -3.75
N ILE A 251 9.63 19.27 -3.39
CA ILE A 251 9.75 18.16 -4.34
C ILE A 251 8.38 17.50 -4.49
N ILE A 252 7.87 17.46 -5.70
CA ILE A 252 6.61 16.82 -6.07
C ILE A 252 6.84 15.63 -6.98
N GLY A 253 5.94 14.65 -6.86
CA GLY A 253 5.86 13.52 -7.77
C GLY A 253 4.49 13.44 -8.42
N GLY A 254 4.47 13.34 -9.75
CA GLY A 254 3.28 13.27 -10.57
C GLY A 254 3.20 11.99 -11.38
N ASN A 255 2.77 12.13 -12.63
CA ASN A 255 2.65 11.06 -13.61
C ASN A 255 4.00 10.75 -14.24
N CYS A 256 4.71 9.78 -13.66
CA CYS A 256 6.06 9.34 -14.08
C CYS A 256 7.14 10.43 -14.01
N ALA A 257 6.89 11.59 -13.40
CA ALA A 257 7.83 12.70 -13.30
C ALA A 257 7.99 13.19 -11.86
N LEU A 258 9.20 13.64 -11.54
CA LEU A 258 9.57 14.30 -10.29
C LEU A 258 10.04 15.72 -10.62
N GLN A 259 9.61 16.70 -9.82
CA GLN A 259 9.97 18.11 -10.00
C GLN A 259 10.29 18.73 -8.63
N GLY A 260 11.28 19.61 -8.53
CA GLY A 260 11.68 20.26 -7.29
C GLY A 260 11.81 21.77 -7.46
N PHE A 261 11.03 22.51 -6.68
CA PHE A 261 10.95 23.97 -6.76
C PHE A 261 11.58 24.67 -5.56
N ASP A 262 12.30 25.77 -5.80
CA ASP A 262 12.79 26.65 -4.72
C ASP A 262 11.69 27.59 -4.19
N SER A 263 12.05 28.49 -3.28
CA SER A 263 11.14 29.50 -2.72
C SER A 263 10.60 30.51 -3.74
N GLU A 264 11.23 30.65 -4.91
CA GLU A 264 10.76 31.52 -6.00
C GLU A 264 9.90 30.74 -7.01
N GLY A 265 9.79 29.42 -6.84
CA GLY A 265 9.10 28.53 -7.76
C GLY A 265 9.93 28.22 -9.01
N ASN A 266 11.26 28.35 -8.98
CA ASN A 266 12.14 27.90 -10.06
C ASN A 266 12.39 26.40 -9.95
N ASP A 267 12.41 25.72 -11.09
CA ASP A 267 12.66 24.28 -11.19
C ASP A 267 14.18 24.01 -11.14
N HIS A 268 14.65 23.41 -10.04
CA HIS A 268 16.05 23.04 -9.82
C HIS A 268 16.30 21.54 -9.88
N PHE A 269 15.24 20.73 -9.87
CA PHE A 269 15.36 19.28 -9.86
C PHE A 269 14.26 18.68 -10.73
N TRP A 270 14.65 17.83 -11.67
CA TRP A 270 13.69 17.04 -12.43
C TRP A 270 14.29 15.73 -12.85
N THR A 271 13.49 14.68 -12.72
CA THR A 271 13.81 13.37 -13.28
C THR A 271 12.54 12.59 -13.58
N VAL A 272 12.69 11.46 -14.26
CA VAL A 272 11.59 10.59 -14.66
C VAL A 272 11.64 9.29 -13.85
N THR A 273 10.49 8.78 -13.46
CA THR A 273 10.33 7.49 -12.77
C THR A 273 9.50 6.52 -13.61
N GLY A 274 9.42 5.25 -13.23
CA GLY A 274 8.75 4.20 -14.02
C GLY A 274 7.23 4.37 -14.13
N ASP A 275 6.58 4.76 -13.03
CA ASP A 275 5.14 4.99 -12.99
C ASP A 275 4.77 6.13 -12.02
N ASN A 276 3.47 6.45 -11.94
CA ASN A 276 2.88 7.43 -11.05
C ASN A 276 3.49 7.35 -9.64
N VAL A 277 3.97 8.48 -9.16
CA VAL A 277 4.53 8.58 -7.81
C VAL A 277 3.40 8.60 -6.80
N ARG A 278 3.52 7.82 -5.73
CA ARG A 278 2.51 7.73 -4.66
C ARG A 278 3.04 8.12 -3.29
N SER A 279 4.35 8.03 -3.09
CA SER A 279 5.00 8.46 -1.86
C SER A 279 6.41 8.98 -2.11
N LEU A 280 6.82 9.97 -1.30
CA LEU A 280 8.13 10.59 -1.34
C LEU A 280 8.64 10.76 0.08
N VAL A 281 9.93 10.53 0.29
CA VAL A 281 10.60 10.90 1.55
C VAL A 281 12.08 11.22 1.31
N LEU A 282 12.62 12.14 2.11
CA LEU A 282 14.04 12.45 2.13
C LEU A 282 14.71 11.62 3.23
N CYS A 283 15.79 10.92 2.88
CA CYS A 283 16.53 10.03 3.78
C CYS A 283 17.99 9.98 3.35
N ASP A 284 18.93 10.05 4.30
CA ASP A 284 20.35 9.78 4.05
C ASP A 284 20.55 8.27 3.91
N PHE A 285 20.29 7.77 2.70
CA PHE A 285 20.35 6.36 2.35
C PHE A 285 21.81 5.89 2.21
N THR A 286 22.69 6.76 1.72
CA THR A 286 24.11 6.42 1.52
C THR A 286 24.96 6.55 2.80
N GLY A 287 24.47 7.29 3.79
CA GLY A 287 25.19 7.58 5.04
C GLY A 287 26.28 8.64 4.85
N ASP A 288 26.16 9.49 3.82
CA ASP A 288 27.14 10.52 3.50
C ASP A 288 26.82 11.89 4.13
N GLY A 289 25.74 11.95 4.93
CA GLY A 289 25.25 13.16 5.58
C GLY A 289 24.39 14.04 4.68
N LYS A 290 24.07 13.60 3.46
CA LYS A 290 23.17 14.28 2.53
C LYS A 290 21.94 13.41 2.30
N ASN A 291 20.78 14.05 2.19
CA ASN A 291 19.55 13.30 1.95
C ASN A 291 19.43 12.95 0.47
N GLU A 292 19.16 11.67 0.20
CA GLU A 292 18.60 11.21 -1.05
C GLU A 292 17.07 11.24 -1.03
N LEU A 293 16.46 11.21 -2.22
CA LEU A 293 15.02 11.14 -2.41
C LEU A 293 14.58 9.70 -2.66
N LEU A 294 13.78 9.16 -1.75
CA LEU A 294 13.12 7.87 -1.92
C LEU A 294 11.75 8.08 -2.54
N VAL A 295 11.47 7.33 -3.60
CA VAL A 295 10.30 7.47 -4.47
C VAL A 295 9.57 6.15 -4.57
N GLY A 296 8.35 6.09 -4.03
CA GLY A 296 7.46 4.95 -4.19
C GLY A 296 6.51 5.14 -5.36
N SER A 297 6.52 4.20 -6.32
CA SER A 297 5.74 4.27 -7.56
C SER A 297 4.64 3.19 -7.64
N GLU A 298 3.70 3.35 -8.58
CA GLU A 298 2.64 2.36 -8.89
C GLU A 298 3.15 1.09 -9.58
N ASP A 299 4.38 1.08 -10.10
CA ASP A 299 5.02 -0.10 -10.69
C ASP A 299 5.58 -1.10 -9.65
N PHE A 300 5.39 -0.78 -8.36
CA PHE A 300 5.80 -1.53 -7.16
C PHE A 300 7.26 -1.31 -6.76
N ASP A 301 7.96 -0.35 -7.36
CA ASP A 301 9.34 -0.07 -7.03
C ASP A 301 9.49 1.12 -6.05
N ILE A 302 10.49 1.00 -5.18
CA ILE A 302 11.04 2.07 -4.37
C ILE A 302 12.39 2.46 -4.98
N ARG A 303 12.49 3.68 -5.51
CA ARG A 303 13.70 4.19 -6.16
C ARG A 303 14.38 5.25 -5.31
N VAL A 304 15.69 5.17 -5.20
CA VAL A 304 16.53 6.11 -4.44
C VAL A 304 17.26 7.00 -5.42
N PHE A 305 16.95 8.29 -5.42
CA PHE A 305 17.60 9.30 -6.26
C PHE A 305 18.52 10.19 -5.43
N LYS A 306 19.78 10.27 -5.83
CA LYS A 306 20.73 11.27 -5.36
C LYS A 306 20.80 12.35 -6.43
N GLU A 307 20.06 13.43 -6.23
CA GLU A 307 19.85 14.44 -7.26
C GLU A 307 19.34 13.78 -8.55
N ASP A 308 20.05 13.90 -9.67
CA ASP A 308 19.69 13.31 -10.96
C ASP A 308 20.12 11.83 -11.11
N GLU A 309 20.84 11.26 -10.14
CA GLU A 309 21.37 9.90 -10.19
C GLU A 309 20.49 8.87 -9.46
N LEU A 310 20.11 7.79 -10.16
CA LEU A 310 19.48 6.64 -9.53
C LEU A 310 20.52 5.77 -8.82
N VAL A 311 20.48 5.74 -7.49
CA VAL A 311 21.40 4.98 -6.63
C VAL A 311 20.97 3.53 -6.45
N SER A 312 19.67 3.32 -6.21
CA SER A 312 19.14 1.99 -5.89
C SER A 312 17.68 1.87 -6.30
N GLU A 313 17.27 0.64 -6.61
CA GLU A 313 15.88 0.26 -6.94
C GLU A 313 15.53 -1.00 -6.13
N ILE A 314 14.44 -0.93 -5.38
CA ILE A 314 13.93 -2.02 -4.54
C ILE A 314 12.54 -2.36 -5.03
N THR A 315 12.35 -3.59 -5.51
CA THR A 315 11.07 -4.06 -6.02
C THR A 315 10.23 -4.69 -4.90
N GLU A 316 9.03 -4.18 -4.71
CA GLU A 316 7.99 -4.72 -3.83
C GLU A 316 6.88 -5.41 -4.65
N ASN A 317 5.87 -5.91 -3.95
CA ASN A 317 4.81 -6.73 -4.55
C ASN A 317 3.52 -5.97 -4.84
N GLU A 318 3.45 -4.69 -4.51
CA GLU A 318 2.26 -3.86 -4.65
C GLU A 318 2.64 -2.36 -4.59
N THR A 319 1.72 -1.48 -5.01
CA THR A 319 1.90 -0.02 -4.99
C THR A 319 2.38 0.51 -3.64
N VAL A 320 3.46 1.30 -3.66
CA VAL A 320 4.08 1.89 -2.46
C VAL A 320 3.34 3.16 -2.07
N THR A 321 2.42 3.04 -1.13
CA THR A 321 1.51 4.14 -0.78
C THR A 321 2.14 5.15 0.17
N SER A 322 3.00 4.74 1.10
CA SER A 322 3.66 5.64 2.05
C SER A 322 5.11 5.24 2.28
N LEU A 323 5.96 6.24 2.50
CA LEU A 323 7.33 6.10 2.96
C LEU A 323 7.54 7.06 4.13
N CYS A 324 8.32 6.67 5.13
CA CYS A 324 8.74 7.57 6.20
C CYS A 324 10.19 7.30 6.59
N HIS A 325 10.97 8.37 6.73
CA HIS A 325 12.32 8.30 7.28
C HIS A 325 12.22 8.01 8.77
N MET A 326 13.06 7.10 9.27
CA MET A 326 13.13 6.77 10.69
C MET A 326 14.42 7.32 11.28
N ASN A 327 15.55 6.62 11.08
CA ASN A 327 16.83 7.03 11.60
C ASN A 327 17.95 6.57 10.66
N GLY A 328 18.94 7.42 10.41
CA GLY A 328 20.03 7.16 9.46
C GLY A 328 19.49 6.73 8.11
N SER A 329 19.91 5.56 7.63
CA SER A 329 19.48 4.93 6.37
C SER A 329 18.20 4.10 6.47
N ARG A 330 17.54 4.07 7.64
CA ARG A 330 16.31 3.29 7.83
C ARG A 330 15.08 4.07 7.45
N PHE A 331 14.17 3.38 6.77
CA PHE A 331 12.88 3.94 6.40
C PHE A 331 11.78 2.89 6.49
N GLY A 332 10.61 3.34 6.93
CA GLY A 332 9.38 2.57 6.92
C GLY A 332 8.69 2.68 5.56
N TYR A 333 8.02 1.61 5.14
CA TYR A 333 7.25 1.58 3.90
C TYR A 333 5.88 0.93 4.13
N ALA A 334 4.88 1.34 3.36
CA ALA A 334 3.54 0.78 3.38
C ALA A 334 2.97 0.58 1.98
N LEU A 335 2.44 -0.61 1.72
CA LEU A 335 1.89 -1.00 0.42
C LEU A 335 0.36 -0.99 0.41
N ALA A 336 -0.24 -0.92 -0.79
CA ALA A 336 -1.69 -0.90 -0.93
C ALA A 336 -2.35 -2.22 -0.48
N ASN A 337 -1.63 -3.35 -0.45
CA ASN A 337 -2.17 -4.64 0.00
C ASN A 337 -2.18 -4.82 1.54
N GLY A 338 -1.89 -3.76 2.30
CA GLY A 338 -1.83 -3.80 3.77
C GLY A 338 -0.51 -4.33 4.34
N THR A 339 0.54 -4.43 3.51
CA THR A 339 1.90 -4.72 3.96
C THR A 339 2.55 -3.46 4.53
N VAL A 340 3.21 -3.60 5.69
CA VAL A 340 4.04 -2.56 6.32
C VAL A 340 5.36 -3.18 6.73
N GLY A 341 6.47 -2.48 6.56
CA GLY A 341 7.77 -2.96 6.97
C GLY A 341 8.81 -1.87 7.09
N VAL A 342 10.03 -2.28 7.41
CA VAL A 342 11.19 -1.39 7.56
C VAL A 342 12.35 -1.91 6.74
N TYR A 343 12.96 -1.01 5.98
CA TYR A 343 14.22 -1.24 5.27
C TYR A 343 15.37 -0.56 6.01
N ASP A 344 16.54 -1.18 5.95
CA ASP A 344 17.83 -0.55 6.19
C ASP A 344 18.64 -0.65 4.89
N ARG A 345 18.75 0.49 4.18
CA ARG A 345 19.22 0.53 2.80
C ARG A 345 18.40 -0.43 1.91
N THR A 346 19.04 -1.44 1.33
CA THR A 346 18.38 -2.45 0.48
C THR A 346 17.93 -3.69 1.25
N ALA A 347 18.31 -3.82 2.53
CA ALA A 347 17.98 -4.98 3.36
C ALA A 347 16.69 -4.75 4.13
N ARG A 348 15.69 -5.59 3.87
CA ARG A 348 14.43 -5.59 4.62
C ARG A 348 14.64 -6.18 6.01
N SER A 349 14.40 -5.39 7.04
CA SER A 349 14.56 -5.82 8.44
C SER A 349 13.37 -6.69 8.87
N TRP A 350 12.16 -6.22 8.63
CA TRP A 350 10.93 -6.97 8.87
C TRP A 350 9.81 -6.45 8.00
N ARG A 351 8.76 -7.26 7.87
CA ARG A 351 7.47 -6.85 7.29
C ARG A 351 6.34 -7.63 7.93
N ILE A 352 5.16 -7.04 7.93
CA ILE A 352 3.89 -7.66 8.29
C ILE A 352 2.89 -7.42 7.18
N LYS A 353 1.88 -8.28 7.10
CA LYS A 353 0.74 -8.08 6.21
C LYS A 353 -0.55 -8.14 7.01
N SER A 354 -1.43 -7.18 6.77
CA SER A 354 -2.73 -7.04 7.42
C SER A 354 -3.84 -7.04 6.38
N LYS A 355 -5.06 -7.40 6.80
CA LYS A 355 -6.25 -7.25 5.95
C LYS A 355 -6.67 -5.79 5.75
N ASN A 356 -6.22 -4.92 6.65
CA ASN A 356 -6.51 -3.49 6.61
C ASN A 356 -5.37 -2.75 5.95
N HIS A 357 -5.68 -1.63 5.31
CA HIS A 357 -4.70 -0.81 4.60
C HIS A 357 -4.03 0.13 5.60
N ALA A 358 -2.73 0.33 5.47
CA ALA A 358 -2.03 1.37 6.20
C ALA A 358 -2.31 2.72 5.51
N MET A 359 -3.01 3.60 6.20
CA MET A 359 -3.41 4.91 5.66
C MET A 359 -2.32 5.96 5.84
N SER A 360 -1.57 5.87 6.94
CA SER A 360 -0.47 6.78 7.27
C SER A 360 0.57 6.01 8.08
N ILE A 361 1.84 6.27 7.83
CA ILE A 361 2.96 5.81 8.66
C ILE A 361 3.82 7.01 9.05
N HIS A 362 4.39 6.97 10.25
CA HIS A 362 5.26 8.03 10.75
C HIS A 362 6.27 7.43 11.73
N ALA A 363 7.49 7.97 11.76
CA ALA A 363 8.49 7.58 12.74
C ALA A 363 8.36 8.47 13.99
N PHE A 364 8.33 7.87 15.17
CA PHE A 364 8.26 8.63 16.43
C PHE A 364 8.72 7.74 17.59
N ASP A 365 9.70 8.22 18.36
CA ASP A 365 10.11 7.63 19.64
C ASP A 365 9.01 7.81 20.70
N LEU A 366 8.18 6.78 20.83
CA LEU A 366 7.03 6.73 21.74
C LEU A 366 7.41 6.16 23.11
N ASP A 367 8.49 5.40 23.23
CA ASP A 367 8.89 4.75 24.48
C ASP A 367 10.07 5.46 25.21
N ALA A 368 10.56 6.55 24.60
CA ALA A 368 11.65 7.41 25.03
C ALA A 368 12.98 6.68 25.22
N ASP A 369 13.27 5.67 24.39
CA ASP A 369 14.55 4.95 24.37
C ASP A 369 15.60 5.60 23.44
N GLY A 370 15.21 6.59 22.64
CA GLY A 370 16.06 7.29 21.67
C GLY A 370 16.09 6.67 20.27
N VAL A 371 15.28 5.65 20.00
CA VAL A 371 15.09 5.01 18.70
C VAL A 371 13.64 5.17 18.28
N ASP A 372 13.41 5.72 17.08
CA ASP A 372 12.05 5.92 16.61
C ASP A 372 11.34 4.60 16.30
N GLU A 373 10.10 4.45 16.79
CA GLU A 373 9.19 3.40 16.33
C GLU A 373 8.48 3.77 15.04
N LEU A 374 8.06 2.73 14.29
CA LEU A 374 7.16 2.90 13.16
C LEU A 374 5.71 2.94 13.66
N ILE A 375 5.12 4.13 13.70
CA ILE A 375 3.72 4.35 14.01
C ILE A 375 2.89 4.14 12.75
N THR A 376 1.89 3.25 12.80
CA THR A 376 1.01 2.95 11.68
C THR A 376 -0.46 3.23 12.03
N GLY A 377 -1.10 4.06 11.21
CA GLY A 377 -2.54 4.29 11.24
C GLY A 377 -3.27 3.44 10.19
N TRP A 378 -4.17 2.57 10.64
CA TRP A 378 -4.87 1.60 9.77
C TRP A 378 -6.27 2.08 9.35
N SER A 379 -6.76 1.51 8.24
CA SER A 379 -8.07 1.82 7.66
C SER A 379 -9.26 1.46 8.56
N ASN A 380 -9.08 0.59 9.55
CA ASN A 380 -10.10 0.23 10.53
C ASN A 380 -10.05 1.08 11.81
N GLY A 381 -9.20 2.10 11.84
CA GLY A 381 -9.01 2.97 13.01
C GLY A 381 -7.97 2.47 14.02
N LYS A 382 -7.39 1.27 13.83
CA LYS A 382 -6.29 0.81 14.68
C LYS A 382 -5.08 1.73 14.51
N ILE A 383 -4.38 2.00 15.60
CA ILE A 383 -3.04 2.57 15.62
C ILE A 383 -2.13 1.60 16.33
N ASP A 384 -0.97 1.29 15.77
CA ASP A 384 0.09 0.57 16.47
C ASP A 384 1.45 1.22 16.25
N ALA A 385 2.27 1.21 17.30
CA ALA A 385 3.70 1.55 17.25
C ALA A 385 4.50 0.25 17.24
N ARG A 386 5.46 0.13 16.33
CA ARG A 386 6.28 -1.08 16.19
C ARG A 386 7.76 -0.76 16.23
N SER A 387 8.52 -1.66 16.86
CA SER A 387 9.98 -1.56 16.87
C SER A 387 10.53 -1.56 15.44
N ASP A 388 11.51 -0.70 15.18
CA ASP A 388 12.24 -0.62 13.91
C ASP A 388 13.02 -1.90 13.59
N ARG A 389 13.46 -2.67 14.59
CA ARG A 389 14.28 -3.88 14.44
C ARG A 389 13.48 -5.15 14.25
N THR A 390 12.48 -5.39 15.12
CA THR A 390 11.77 -6.68 15.16
C THR A 390 10.36 -6.62 14.58
N GLY A 391 9.78 -5.41 14.48
CA GLY A 391 8.37 -5.25 14.10
C GLY A 391 7.36 -5.65 15.18
N GLU A 392 7.84 -5.93 16.39
CA GLU A 392 6.99 -6.19 17.56
C GLU A 392 6.19 -4.95 17.93
N VAL A 393 4.94 -5.13 18.36
CA VAL A 393 4.06 -4.02 18.73
C VAL A 393 4.39 -3.57 20.14
N ILE A 394 4.69 -2.28 20.30
CA ILE A 394 5.01 -1.66 21.58
C ILE A 394 3.78 -0.94 22.17
N PHE A 395 3.00 -0.28 21.30
CA PHE A 395 1.80 0.46 21.66
C PHE A 395 0.66 0.15 20.70
N LYS A 396 -0.57 0.20 21.20
CA LYS A 396 -1.77 0.06 20.38
C LYS A 396 -2.91 0.92 20.92
N ASP A 397 -3.63 1.59 20.02
CA ASP A 397 -4.92 2.24 20.29
C ASP A 397 -5.90 2.00 19.13
N ASN A 398 -7.16 2.40 19.29
CA ASN A 398 -8.19 2.29 18.27
C ASN A 398 -9.10 3.52 18.24
N PHE A 399 -9.25 4.10 17.06
CA PHE A 399 -10.25 5.09 16.72
C PHE A 399 -11.58 4.44 16.36
N SER A 400 -12.63 5.27 16.34
CA SER A 400 -13.98 4.87 15.90
C SER A 400 -14.10 4.73 14.38
N SER A 401 -13.19 5.35 13.63
CA SER A 401 -13.16 5.38 12.17
C SER A 401 -11.71 5.29 11.67
N SER A 402 -11.54 5.11 10.35
CA SER A 402 -10.24 5.05 9.69
C SER A 402 -9.32 6.21 10.08
N VAL A 403 -8.04 5.92 10.25
CA VAL A 403 -7.01 6.94 10.50
C VAL A 403 -6.77 7.73 9.22
N ALA A 404 -6.78 9.06 9.30
CA ALA A 404 -6.50 9.95 8.18
C ALA A 404 -5.00 10.32 8.11
N GLY A 405 -4.37 10.58 9.25
CA GLY A 405 -2.97 11.00 9.32
C GLY A 405 -2.39 10.87 10.72
N VAL A 406 -1.10 10.56 10.76
CA VAL A 406 -0.26 10.51 11.97
C VAL A 406 0.90 11.46 11.75
N VAL A 407 1.06 12.42 12.64
CA VAL A 407 2.04 13.52 12.53
C VAL A 407 2.61 13.84 13.90
N GLU A 408 3.80 14.42 13.96
CA GLU A 408 4.39 14.89 15.21
C GLU A 408 4.38 16.42 15.34
N GLY A 409 4.34 16.92 16.57
CA GLY A 409 4.52 18.35 16.86
C GLY A 409 4.27 18.70 18.32
N ASP A 410 4.86 19.79 18.80
CA ASP A 410 4.63 20.32 20.16
C ASP A 410 3.32 21.10 20.25
N TYR A 411 2.20 20.40 20.11
CA TYR A 411 0.88 21.02 19.95
C TYR A 411 0.43 21.85 21.16
N ARG A 412 0.89 21.49 22.36
CA ARG A 412 0.54 22.16 23.63
C ARG A 412 1.52 23.24 24.04
N LEU A 413 2.64 23.41 23.33
CA LEU A 413 3.73 24.32 23.69
C LEU A 413 4.35 24.00 25.06
N ASP A 414 4.50 22.71 25.35
CA ASP A 414 5.13 22.22 26.58
C ASP A 414 6.62 21.87 26.38
N GLY A 415 7.16 22.12 25.18
CA GLY A 415 8.54 21.84 24.80
C GLY A 415 8.79 20.37 24.43
N GLN A 416 7.77 19.51 24.47
CA GLN A 416 7.86 18.10 24.11
C GLN A 416 7.09 17.84 22.81
N LYS A 417 7.73 17.13 21.88
CA LYS A 417 7.02 16.66 20.68
C LYS A 417 5.96 15.64 21.09
N GLN A 418 4.77 15.78 20.51
CA GLN A 418 3.64 14.88 20.75
C GLN A 418 3.30 14.17 19.45
N LEU A 419 2.90 12.90 19.58
CA LEU A 419 2.33 12.14 18.49
C LEU A 419 0.86 12.52 18.34
N ILE A 420 0.47 13.06 17.19
CA ILE A 420 -0.89 13.52 16.91
C ILE A 420 -1.51 12.60 15.86
N CYS A 421 -2.56 11.91 16.28
CA CYS A 421 -3.29 10.97 15.44
C CYS A 421 -4.66 11.55 15.09
N THR A 422 -5.00 11.54 13.80
CA THR A 422 -6.24 12.10 13.28
C THR A 422 -7.05 11.04 12.53
N SER A 423 -8.37 11.05 12.69
CA SER A 423 -9.30 10.18 11.97
C SER A 423 -10.00 10.90 10.81
N ILE A 424 -10.54 10.15 9.86
CA ILE A 424 -11.31 10.71 8.72
C ILE A 424 -12.52 11.50 9.20
N GLU A 425 -13.13 11.12 10.32
CA GLU A 425 -14.28 11.84 10.88
C GLU A 425 -13.87 13.07 11.71
N GLY A 426 -12.58 13.43 11.77
CA GLY A 426 -12.11 14.63 12.49
C GLY A 426 -11.90 14.46 13.99
N GLU A 427 -11.95 13.24 14.52
CA GLU A 427 -11.44 12.96 15.88
C GLU A 427 -9.91 13.03 15.87
N VAL A 428 -9.33 13.77 16.81
CA VAL A 428 -7.88 13.97 16.95
C VAL A 428 -7.47 13.63 18.38
N ARG A 429 -6.41 12.83 18.53
CA ARG A 429 -5.83 12.46 19.83
C ARG A 429 -4.33 12.75 19.83
N GLY A 430 -3.81 13.26 20.92
CA GLY A 430 -2.37 13.45 21.13
C GLY A 430 -1.81 12.51 22.18
N TYR A 431 -0.57 12.06 22.01
CA TYR A 431 0.15 11.20 22.95
C TYR A 431 1.53 11.81 23.22
N LEU A 432 2.00 11.69 24.46
CA LEU A 432 3.40 11.95 24.79
C LEU A 432 4.18 10.62 24.79
N PRO A 433 5.50 10.68 24.57
CA PRO A 433 6.37 9.54 24.84
C PRO A 433 6.21 9.06 26.28
N ALA A 434 6.29 7.74 26.49
CA ALA A 434 6.24 7.15 27.81
C ALA A 434 7.42 7.66 28.65
N SER A 435 7.15 8.35 29.77
CA SER A 435 8.23 8.83 30.62
C SER A 435 8.95 7.65 31.30
N LYS A 436 10.25 7.82 31.60
CA LYS A 436 11.04 6.83 32.34
C LYS A 436 10.44 6.45 33.71
N ASP A 437 9.62 7.33 34.29
CA ASP A 437 8.91 7.08 35.55
C ASP A 437 7.65 6.22 35.36
N LEU A 438 7.00 6.27 34.19
CA LEU A 438 5.92 5.34 33.83
C LEU A 438 6.45 3.91 33.62
N LYS A 439 7.70 3.73 33.15
CA LYS A 439 8.37 2.41 33.06
C LYS A 439 8.47 1.70 34.43
N GLY A 440 8.52 2.45 35.54
CA GLY A 440 8.62 1.89 36.91
C GLY A 440 7.29 1.59 37.60
N ASN A 441 6.21 2.29 37.24
CA ASN A 441 4.90 2.18 37.91
C ASN A 441 3.77 1.61 37.03
N LEU A 442 4.02 1.40 35.74
CA LEU A 442 3.13 0.75 34.77
C LEU A 442 3.84 -0.40 34.05
N MET A 443 4.70 -1.17 34.74
CA MET A 443 4.85 -2.59 34.42
C MET A 443 3.49 -3.23 34.73
N ASP A 444 2.60 -3.09 33.75
CA ASP A 444 1.22 -3.52 33.83
C ASP A 444 1.22 -5.03 34.03
N SER A 445 0.74 -5.49 35.18
CA SER A 445 0.63 -6.92 35.49
C SER A 445 -0.05 -7.70 34.35
N SER A 446 -0.86 -7.04 33.51
CA SER A 446 -1.47 -7.64 32.33
C SER A 446 -0.48 -8.04 31.23
N ALA A 447 0.52 -7.21 30.94
CA ALA A 447 1.54 -7.43 29.91
C ALA A 447 2.47 -8.59 30.28
N GLU A 448 2.91 -8.64 31.53
CA GLU A 448 3.71 -9.75 32.06
C GLU A 448 2.88 -11.05 32.11
N GLN A 449 1.60 -10.98 32.49
CA GLN A 449 0.71 -12.15 32.50
C GLN A 449 0.46 -12.69 31.09
N ASP A 450 0.34 -11.83 30.08
CA ASP A 450 0.21 -12.25 28.69
C ASP A 450 1.51 -12.89 28.17
N LEU A 451 2.68 -12.34 28.48
CA LEU A 451 3.97 -12.96 28.16
C LEU A 451 4.13 -14.33 28.84
N ILE A 452 3.78 -14.43 30.13
CA ILE A 452 3.79 -15.69 30.88
C ILE A 452 2.83 -16.70 30.23
N ARG A 453 1.65 -16.25 29.76
CA ARG A 453 0.69 -17.11 29.07
C ARG A 453 1.22 -17.58 27.71
N GLU A 454 1.88 -16.72 26.94
CA GLU A 454 2.50 -17.09 25.67
C GLU A 454 3.64 -18.11 25.86
N LEU A 455 4.55 -17.85 26.81
CA LEU A 455 5.62 -18.78 27.15
C LEU A 455 5.08 -20.11 27.69
N SER A 456 4.00 -20.07 28.48
CA SER A 456 3.30 -21.27 28.96
C SER A 456 2.68 -22.08 27.82
N HIS A 457 2.05 -21.40 26.85
CA HIS A 457 1.50 -22.05 25.67
C HIS A 457 2.61 -22.64 24.78
N HIS A 458 3.73 -21.94 24.61
CA HIS A 458 4.89 -22.44 23.87
C HIS A 458 5.48 -23.68 24.56
N LYS A 459 5.64 -23.65 25.89
CA LYS A 459 6.04 -24.82 26.68
C LYS A 459 5.08 -25.99 26.49
N GLN A 460 3.76 -25.74 26.50
CA GLN A 460 2.76 -26.79 26.29
C GLN A 460 2.87 -27.41 24.89
N ASN A 461 3.12 -26.61 23.86
CA ASN A 461 3.33 -27.10 22.50
C ASN A 461 4.58 -27.99 22.41
N LEU A 462 5.70 -27.58 23.03
CA LEU A 462 6.93 -28.38 23.07
C LEU A 462 6.74 -29.70 23.83
N LEU A 463 5.96 -29.70 24.91
CA LEU A 463 5.62 -30.92 25.65
C LEU A 463 4.75 -31.88 24.82
N LEU A 464 3.84 -31.35 23.99
CA LEU A 464 3.06 -32.16 23.05
C LEU A 464 3.94 -32.75 21.96
N GLU A 465 4.88 -31.96 21.41
CA GLU A 465 5.85 -32.43 20.41
C GLU A 465 6.74 -33.55 20.97
N LEU A 466 7.23 -33.40 22.20
CA LEU A 466 8.02 -34.42 22.89
C LEU A 466 7.20 -35.71 23.10
N ARG A 467 5.93 -35.60 23.50
CA ARG A 467 5.03 -36.76 23.63
C ARG A 467 4.87 -37.49 22.29
N ASN A 468 4.72 -36.75 21.19
CA ASN A 468 4.60 -37.34 19.86
C ASN A 468 5.87 -38.13 19.48
N TYR A 469 7.07 -37.61 19.80
CA TYR A 469 8.32 -38.33 19.56
C TYR A 469 8.45 -39.59 20.43
N GLU A 470 8.05 -39.53 21.71
CA GLU A 470 8.07 -40.70 22.59
C GLU A 470 7.08 -41.79 22.16
N GLU A 471 5.89 -41.42 21.67
CA GLU A 471 4.91 -42.36 21.13
C GLU A 471 5.41 -43.02 19.85
N ASN A 472 6.02 -42.24 18.94
CA ASN A 472 6.61 -42.77 17.71
C ASN A 472 7.77 -43.75 17.98
N ALA A 473 8.56 -43.54 19.05
CA ALA A 473 9.66 -44.42 19.43
C ALA A 473 9.22 -45.75 20.05
N LYS A 474 8.00 -45.83 20.62
CA LYS A 474 7.44 -47.05 21.23
C LYS A 474 6.91 -48.07 20.21
N GLY A 475 6.94 -47.74 18.92
CA GLY A 475 6.52 -48.60 17.82
C GLY A 475 5.01 -48.53 17.57
N VAL A 476 4.63 -48.44 16.28
CA VAL A 476 3.23 -48.38 15.84
C VAL A 476 2.66 -49.80 15.80
N SER A 477 1.70 -50.11 16.67
CA SER A 477 0.88 -51.34 16.53
C SER A 477 0.07 -51.29 15.24
N GLU A 478 0.11 -52.36 14.44
CA GLU A 478 -0.52 -52.49 13.10
C GLU A 478 -2.05 -52.27 13.04
N THR A 479 -2.71 -52.05 14.18
CA THR A 479 -4.15 -51.85 14.29
C THR A 479 -4.65 -50.42 13.98
N ASN A 480 -3.76 -49.45 13.72
CA ASN A 480 -4.10 -48.03 13.50
C ASN A 480 -3.85 -47.52 12.08
N SER A 481 -4.18 -48.30 11.05
CA SER A 481 -4.04 -47.92 9.63
C SER A 481 -4.91 -46.72 9.18
N GLY A 482 -5.80 -46.21 10.05
CA GLY A 482 -6.58 -44.98 9.84
C GLY A 482 -5.92 -43.69 10.34
N MET A 483 -4.79 -43.77 11.06
CA MET A 483 -4.13 -42.60 11.67
C MET A 483 -2.95 -42.09 10.83
N GLY A 484 -3.17 -41.62 9.60
CA GLY A 484 -2.25 -40.71 8.90
C GLY A 484 -0.77 -41.10 8.73
N VAL A 485 -0.36 -42.33 9.08
CA VAL A 485 1.05 -42.74 9.12
C VAL A 485 1.59 -42.81 7.69
N ILE A 486 2.71 -42.14 7.47
CA ILE A 486 3.46 -42.19 6.20
C ILE A 486 4.83 -42.84 6.41
N PRO A 487 5.44 -43.44 5.37
CA PRO A 487 6.82 -43.89 5.44
C PRO A 487 7.77 -42.75 5.81
N ALA A 488 8.68 -42.96 6.76
CA ALA A 488 9.61 -41.93 7.23
C ALA A 488 10.58 -41.44 6.16
N ASN A 489 10.80 -42.21 5.09
CA ASN A 489 11.62 -41.84 3.94
C ASN A 489 10.84 -41.07 2.84
N THR A 490 9.59 -40.65 3.10
CA THR A 490 8.83 -39.83 2.16
C THR A 490 9.51 -38.47 2.02
N GLN A 491 9.87 -38.11 0.78
CA GLN A 491 10.43 -36.82 0.44
C GLN A 491 9.62 -36.19 -0.69
N LEU A 492 9.56 -34.86 -0.75
CA LEU A 492 9.00 -34.17 -1.90
C LEU A 492 10.09 -33.95 -2.95
N GLN A 493 9.83 -34.42 -4.16
CA GLN A 493 10.58 -34.06 -5.35
C GLN A 493 9.83 -32.98 -6.10
N THR A 494 10.55 -31.96 -6.55
CA THR A 494 9.96 -30.83 -7.27
C THR A 494 10.80 -30.50 -8.49
N ALA A 495 10.13 -30.24 -9.62
CA ALA A 495 10.75 -29.86 -10.87
C ALA A 495 9.98 -28.71 -11.51
N LEU A 496 10.72 -27.77 -12.10
CA LEU A 496 10.17 -26.64 -12.86
C LEU A 496 10.48 -26.88 -14.34
N SER A 497 9.48 -26.72 -15.20
CA SER A 497 9.64 -26.84 -16.64
C SER A 497 8.73 -25.88 -17.37
N VAL A 498 9.13 -25.44 -18.55
CA VAL A 498 8.31 -24.57 -19.39
C VAL A 498 7.40 -25.42 -20.27
N ARG A 499 6.12 -25.04 -20.38
CA ARG A 499 5.14 -25.72 -21.24
C ARG A 499 4.56 -24.74 -22.27
N PRO A 500 4.65 -25.05 -23.58
CA PRO A 500 4.04 -24.24 -24.61
C PRO A 500 2.50 -24.32 -24.54
N ALA A 501 1.83 -23.39 -25.21
CA ALA A 501 0.38 -23.37 -25.25
C ALA A 501 -0.18 -24.61 -25.98
N THR A 502 -1.27 -25.15 -25.46
CA THR A 502 -2.08 -26.21 -26.08
C THR A 502 -3.51 -25.70 -26.27
N GLU A 503 -4.34 -26.39 -27.06
CA GLU A 503 -5.74 -25.99 -27.28
C GLU A 503 -6.54 -25.86 -25.96
N ALA A 504 -6.17 -26.64 -24.94
CA ALA A 504 -6.84 -26.65 -23.65
C ALA A 504 -6.25 -25.68 -22.61
N GLN A 505 -5.00 -25.25 -22.78
CA GLN A 505 -4.28 -24.52 -21.73
C GLN A 505 -3.25 -23.55 -22.31
N LYS A 506 -3.26 -22.32 -21.79
CA LYS A 506 -2.26 -21.29 -22.13
C LYS A 506 -0.85 -21.76 -21.74
N ALA A 507 0.16 -21.20 -22.41
CA ALA A 507 1.55 -21.43 -22.07
C ALA A 507 1.82 -21.03 -20.61
N HIS A 508 2.62 -21.82 -19.89
CA HIS A 508 2.85 -21.64 -18.46
C HIS A 508 4.16 -22.31 -18.02
N VAL A 509 4.65 -21.93 -16.84
CA VAL A 509 5.66 -22.68 -16.10
C VAL A 509 4.94 -23.77 -15.31
N GLU A 510 5.28 -25.03 -15.57
CA GLU A 510 4.77 -26.19 -14.86
C GLU A 510 5.65 -26.51 -13.66
N LEU A 511 5.09 -26.38 -12.46
CA LEU A 511 5.66 -26.92 -11.23
C LEU A 511 5.13 -28.33 -11.00
N SER A 512 5.99 -29.33 -11.16
CA SER A 512 5.69 -30.71 -10.80
C SER A 512 6.14 -30.98 -9.37
N ILE A 513 5.23 -31.53 -8.55
CA ILE A 513 5.49 -31.95 -7.17
C ILE A 513 5.14 -33.44 -7.09
N SER A 514 6.10 -34.26 -6.70
CA SER A 514 5.91 -35.71 -6.60
C SER A 514 6.47 -36.31 -5.31
N THR A 515 5.89 -37.43 -4.89
CA THR A 515 6.39 -38.30 -3.83
C THR A 515 6.99 -39.57 -4.43
N PRO A 516 8.07 -40.13 -3.86
CA PRO A 516 8.77 -41.29 -4.42
C PRO A 516 8.11 -42.64 -4.06
N ASN A 517 7.09 -42.63 -3.21
CA ASN A 517 6.44 -43.83 -2.67
C ASN A 517 4.93 -43.80 -2.94
N GLU A 518 4.18 -44.80 -2.44
CA GLU A 518 2.73 -44.94 -2.67
C GLU A 518 1.85 -43.89 -1.96
N THR A 519 2.45 -42.85 -1.35
CA THR A 519 1.69 -41.75 -0.76
C THR A 519 1.04 -40.89 -1.84
N ILE A 520 -0.09 -40.28 -1.49
CA ILE A 520 -0.79 -39.34 -2.35
C ILE A 520 -0.57 -37.90 -1.90
N ILE A 521 -0.66 -36.98 -2.85
CA ILE A 521 -0.75 -35.55 -2.58
C ILE A 521 -2.24 -35.18 -2.53
N ARG A 522 -2.73 -34.82 -1.34
CA ARG A 522 -4.13 -34.45 -1.12
C ARG A 522 -4.43 -33.03 -1.56
N ALA A 523 -3.50 -32.12 -1.28
CA ALA A 523 -3.61 -30.69 -1.55
C ALA A 523 -2.21 -30.07 -1.64
N VAL A 524 -2.10 -28.98 -2.40
CA VAL A 524 -0.91 -28.15 -2.46
C VAL A 524 -1.34 -26.71 -2.23
N LEU A 525 -0.76 -26.03 -1.26
CA LEU A 525 -0.87 -24.59 -1.08
C LEU A 525 0.45 -23.95 -1.47
N ILE A 526 0.44 -23.04 -2.43
CA ILE A 526 1.62 -22.29 -2.87
C ILE A 526 1.43 -20.85 -2.45
N PHE A 527 2.31 -20.35 -1.58
CA PHE A 527 2.37 -18.94 -1.23
C PHE A 527 3.47 -18.29 -2.06
N ALA A 528 3.12 -17.22 -2.74
CA ALA A 528 4.03 -16.45 -3.56
C ALA A 528 3.46 -15.05 -3.76
N GLU A 529 4.33 -14.07 -3.90
CA GLU A 529 3.95 -12.66 -3.97
C GLU A 529 3.87 -12.18 -5.41
N GLY A 530 2.80 -11.45 -5.74
CA GLY A 530 2.66 -10.79 -7.04
C GLY A 530 2.39 -11.71 -8.24
N ILE A 531 2.27 -13.03 -8.05
CA ILE A 531 2.00 -13.99 -9.15
C ILE A 531 0.59 -14.58 -9.16
N PHE A 532 -0.13 -14.53 -8.04
CA PHE A 532 -1.48 -15.07 -7.89
C PHE A 532 -2.49 -13.97 -7.61
N GLU A 533 -3.77 -14.22 -7.90
CA GLU A 533 -4.86 -13.40 -7.39
C GLU A 533 -4.98 -13.59 -5.87
N GLY A 534 -4.31 -12.73 -5.11
CA GLY A 534 -4.16 -12.84 -3.66
C GLY A 534 -2.77 -13.31 -3.24
N GLU A 535 -2.68 -14.04 -2.13
CA GLU A 535 -1.38 -14.45 -1.54
C GLU A 535 -1.02 -15.91 -1.71
N SER A 536 -2.00 -16.74 -2.09
CA SER A 536 -1.81 -18.17 -2.20
C SER A 536 -2.64 -18.76 -3.31
N HIS A 537 -2.10 -19.77 -3.97
CA HIS A 537 -2.82 -20.62 -4.90
C HIS A 537 -2.97 -22.03 -4.31
N VAL A 538 -4.21 -22.53 -4.29
CA VAL A 538 -4.54 -23.83 -3.71
C VAL A 538 -4.95 -24.80 -4.80
N VAL A 539 -4.20 -25.89 -4.94
CA VAL A 539 -4.54 -27.00 -5.82
C VAL A 539 -5.07 -28.14 -5.00
N HIS A 540 -6.32 -28.52 -5.26
CA HIS A 540 -7.02 -29.60 -4.56
C HIS A 540 -7.57 -30.61 -5.57
N PRO A 541 -6.81 -31.68 -5.89
CA PRO A 541 -7.30 -32.72 -6.77
C PRO A 541 -8.59 -33.36 -6.23
N SER A 542 -9.52 -33.66 -7.15
CA SER A 542 -10.72 -34.44 -6.81
C SER A 542 -10.32 -35.84 -6.35
N ALA A 543 -11.21 -36.51 -5.60
CA ALA A 543 -10.91 -37.84 -5.05
C ALA A 543 -10.53 -38.87 -6.12
N GLN A 544 -11.02 -38.71 -7.36
CA GLN A 544 -10.73 -39.58 -8.50
C GLN A 544 -9.34 -39.29 -9.11
N ASN A 545 -8.83 -38.07 -8.95
CA ASN A 545 -7.57 -37.60 -9.54
C ASN A 545 -6.43 -37.56 -8.52
N LEU A 546 -6.59 -38.18 -7.35
CA LEU A 546 -5.54 -38.27 -6.33
C LEU A 546 -4.40 -39.16 -6.81
N SER A 547 -3.20 -38.58 -6.84
CA SER A 547 -1.99 -39.27 -7.25
C SER A 547 -0.79 -38.81 -6.40
N GLY A 548 0.31 -39.55 -6.47
CA GLY A 548 1.59 -39.14 -5.86
C GLY A 548 2.28 -37.98 -6.60
N CYS A 549 1.71 -37.48 -7.70
CA CYS A 549 2.22 -36.36 -8.48
C CYS A 549 1.11 -35.34 -8.78
N VAL A 550 1.41 -34.06 -8.53
CA VAL A 550 0.55 -32.92 -8.88
C VAL A 550 1.35 -31.96 -9.73
N ARG A 551 0.72 -31.44 -10.79
CA ARG A 551 1.31 -30.45 -11.70
C ARG A 551 0.51 -29.17 -11.58
N VAL A 552 1.21 -28.07 -11.33
CA VAL A 552 0.59 -26.76 -11.09
C VAL A 552 1.09 -25.78 -12.15
N PRO A 553 0.18 -25.18 -12.94
CA PRO A 553 0.55 -24.15 -13.89
C PRO A 553 0.75 -22.80 -13.19
N ILE A 554 1.86 -22.13 -13.48
CA ILE A 554 2.21 -20.82 -12.94
C ILE A 554 2.50 -19.87 -14.10
N VAL A 555 1.92 -18.68 -14.06
CA VAL A 555 2.07 -17.65 -15.11
C VAL A 555 2.47 -16.33 -14.44
N PRO A 556 3.77 -16.10 -14.16
CA PRO A 556 4.21 -14.84 -13.57
C PRO A 556 3.96 -13.65 -14.51
N PRO A 557 3.35 -12.56 -14.01
CA PRO A 557 2.98 -11.42 -14.85
C PRO A 557 4.17 -10.54 -15.27
N LYS A 558 5.23 -10.49 -14.45
CA LYS A 558 6.45 -9.69 -14.66
C LYS A 558 7.70 -10.57 -14.58
N ASP A 559 8.83 -10.08 -15.12
CA ASP A 559 10.12 -10.76 -15.09
C ASP A 559 10.92 -10.39 -13.84
N ILE A 560 10.50 -10.97 -12.71
CA ILE A 560 11.09 -10.77 -11.38
C ILE A 560 11.33 -12.16 -10.78
N PRO A 561 12.45 -12.40 -10.07
CA PRO A 561 12.61 -13.65 -9.34
C PRO A 561 11.56 -13.78 -8.22
N VAL A 562 10.91 -14.93 -8.11
CA VAL A 562 9.83 -15.15 -7.13
C VAL A 562 10.09 -16.39 -6.31
N ASP A 563 10.05 -16.26 -4.99
CA ASP A 563 10.12 -17.38 -4.07
C ASP A 563 8.73 -18.00 -3.85
N LEU A 564 8.62 -19.29 -4.14
CA LEU A 564 7.44 -20.12 -3.93
C LEU A 564 7.60 -20.89 -2.61
N HIS A 565 6.78 -20.56 -1.63
CA HIS A 565 6.66 -21.32 -0.39
C HIS A 565 5.54 -22.35 -0.53
N ILE A 566 5.91 -23.61 -0.72
CA ILE A 566 4.99 -24.68 -1.06
C ILE A 566 4.72 -25.51 0.19
N LYS A 567 3.44 -25.63 0.55
CA LYS A 567 2.94 -26.52 1.61
C LYS A 567 2.13 -27.65 0.98
N THR A 568 2.68 -28.86 0.98
CA THR A 568 2.06 -30.03 0.36
C THR A 568 1.53 -30.99 1.40
N PHE A 569 0.28 -31.41 1.24
CA PHE A 569 -0.43 -32.28 2.16
C PHE A 569 -0.29 -33.71 1.65
N VAL A 570 0.47 -34.54 2.37
CA VAL A 570 0.84 -35.90 1.96
C VAL A 570 0.23 -36.93 2.93
N GLY A 571 -0.30 -38.02 2.40
CA GLY A 571 -0.86 -39.11 3.20
C GLY A 571 -1.38 -40.28 2.39
N GLY A 572 -2.16 -41.15 3.03
CA GLY A 572 -2.90 -42.23 2.37
C GLY A 572 -4.24 -41.76 1.78
N LYS A 573 -4.80 -42.51 0.83
CA LYS A 573 -6.07 -42.16 0.13
C LYS A 573 -7.27 -42.00 1.07
N THR A 574 -7.33 -42.82 2.12
CA THR A 574 -8.43 -42.86 3.09
C THR A 574 -8.10 -42.11 4.39
N SER A 575 -6.98 -41.39 4.42
CA SER A 575 -6.54 -40.71 5.64
C SER A 575 -7.40 -39.49 5.96
N THR A 576 -7.62 -39.25 7.26
CA THR A 576 -8.25 -38.03 7.78
C THR A 576 -7.21 -37.00 8.22
N GLN A 577 -6.00 -37.44 8.54
CA GLN A 577 -4.85 -36.61 8.92
C GLN A 577 -3.75 -36.71 7.87
N PHE A 578 -3.13 -35.59 7.53
CA PHE A 578 -2.08 -35.50 6.51
C PHE A 578 -0.86 -34.79 7.08
N HIS A 579 0.33 -35.20 6.61
CA HIS A 579 1.57 -34.48 6.91
C HIS A 579 1.68 -33.28 5.99
N VAL A 580 2.08 -32.13 6.54
CA VAL A 580 2.35 -30.92 5.77
C VAL A 580 3.86 -30.83 5.58
N PHE A 581 4.31 -31.04 4.36
CA PHE A 581 5.69 -30.83 3.96
C PHE A 581 5.85 -29.40 3.44
N GLU A 582 6.84 -28.68 3.96
CA GLU A 582 7.16 -27.32 3.54
C GLU A 582 8.44 -27.34 2.70
N ILE A 583 8.40 -26.76 1.49
CA ILE A 583 9.54 -26.63 0.59
C ILE A 583 9.53 -25.27 -0.09
N ASN A 584 10.72 -24.68 -0.23
CA ASN A 584 10.90 -23.42 -0.93
C ASN A 584 11.54 -23.65 -2.30
N ARG A 585 10.99 -23.03 -3.34
CA ARG A 585 11.54 -23.03 -4.70
C ARG A 585 11.54 -21.62 -5.26
N GLN A 586 12.60 -21.23 -5.96
CA GLN A 586 12.68 -19.92 -6.59
C GLN A 586 12.43 -20.07 -8.09
N LEU A 587 11.51 -19.25 -8.61
CA LEU A 587 11.39 -19.00 -10.05
C LEU A 587 12.45 -17.98 -10.45
N PRO A 588 13.27 -18.26 -11.49
CA PRO A 588 14.24 -17.30 -11.98
C PRO A 588 13.54 -16.14 -12.68
N ARG A 589 14.26 -15.03 -12.85
CA ARG A 589 13.72 -13.75 -13.37
C ARG A 589 12.99 -13.92 -14.71
N PHE A 590 13.58 -14.63 -15.67
CA PHE A 590 13.05 -14.81 -17.01
C PHE A 590 12.48 -16.22 -17.17
N SER A 591 11.50 -16.58 -16.32
CA SER A 591 10.91 -17.92 -16.32
C SER A 591 9.93 -18.19 -17.47
N MET A 592 9.43 -17.15 -18.14
CA MET A 592 8.39 -17.23 -19.18
C MET A 592 8.94 -17.28 -20.61
N TYR A 593 10.16 -17.77 -20.77
CA TYR A 593 10.86 -17.83 -22.06
C TYR A 593 11.32 -19.27 -22.32
N ASP A 594 10.79 -19.86 -23.39
CA ASP A 594 11.15 -21.22 -23.81
C ASP A 594 12.21 -21.17 -24.90
N VAL A 595 13.14 -22.12 -24.90
CA VAL A 595 14.20 -22.16 -25.91
C VAL A 595 13.59 -22.51 -27.27
N ALA A 596 13.77 -21.62 -28.25
CA ALA A 596 13.26 -21.83 -29.61
C ALA A 596 14.16 -22.82 -30.35
N VAL A 597 13.57 -23.93 -30.82
CA VAL A 597 14.30 -24.98 -31.58
C VAL A 597 14.42 -24.62 -33.06
N ASP A 598 13.46 -23.86 -33.61
CA ASP A 598 13.41 -23.52 -35.04
C ASP A 598 13.83 -22.06 -35.31
N SER A 599 15.00 -21.88 -35.90
CA SER A 599 15.58 -20.57 -36.27
C SER A 599 15.00 -19.95 -37.55
N SER A 600 13.87 -20.46 -38.08
CA SER A 600 13.28 -20.05 -39.36
C SER A 600 12.29 -18.88 -39.26
N ALA A 601 11.93 -18.46 -38.06
CA ALA A 601 11.04 -17.33 -37.83
C ALA A 601 11.72 -15.99 -38.17
N ALA A 602 10.93 -15.01 -38.60
CA ALA A 602 11.43 -13.67 -38.91
C ALA A 602 12.07 -13.06 -37.65
N GLN A 603 13.30 -12.55 -37.79
CA GLN A 603 13.99 -11.91 -36.66
C GLN A 603 13.23 -10.65 -36.22
N PRO A 604 13.20 -10.37 -34.90
CA PRO A 604 12.70 -9.10 -34.39
C PRO A 604 13.38 -7.91 -35.06
N THR A 605 12.61 -6.84 -35.24
CA THR A 605 13.13 -5.58 -35.78
C THR A 605 13.85 -4.77 -34.72
N GLY A 606 13.38 -4.83 -33.47
CA GLY A 606 14.01 -4.16 -32.34
C GLY A 606 15.36 -4.78 -31.97
N ARG A 607 16.35 -3.92 -31.70
CA ARG A 607 17.70 -4.34 -31.29
C ARG A 607 18.32 -3.40 -30.28
N VAL A 608 19.17 -3.96 -29.43
CA VAL A 608 20.06 -3.23 -28.53
C VAL A 608 21.45 -3.84 -28.62
N THR A 609 22.45 -2.99 -28.81
CA THR A 609 23.86 -3.40 -28.91
C THR A 609 24.71 -2.63 -27.92
N PHE A 610 25.58 -3.35 -27.23
CA PHE A 610 26.54 -2.78 -26.28
C PHE A 610 27.76 -3.69 -26.19
N SER A 611 28.86 -3.16 -25.67
CA SER A 611 30.11 -3.91 -25.52
C SER A 611 30.42 -4.14 -24.05
N ILE A 612 30.79 -5.37 -23.72
CA ILE A 612 31.25 -5.75 -22.38
C ILE A 612 32.71 -6.21 -22.45
N ASN A 613 33.47 -5.93 -21.39
CA ASN A 613 34.84 -6.42 -21.23
C ASN A 613 34.87 -7.64 -20.31
N ASP A 614 34.15 -8.70 -20.69
CA ASP A 614 34.00 -9.90 -19.88
C ASP A 614 34.03 -11.18 -20.73
N ARG A 615 34.20 -12.32 -20.09
CA ARG A 615 34.32 -13.61 -20.78
C ARG A 615 32.94 -14.14 -21.20
N PRO A 616 32.80 -14.74 -22.41
CA PRO A 616 31.53 -15.35 -22.85
C PRO A 616 30.96 -16.38 -21.87
N GLN A 617 31.82 -17.14 -21.16
CA GLN A 617 31.36 -18.11 -20.17
C GLN A 617 30.59 -17.48 -19.00
N ARG A 618 30.84 -16.21 -18.65
CA ARG A 618 30.05 -15.52 -17.62
C ARG A 618 28.65 -15.18 -18.11
N VAL A 619 28.50 -14.82 -19.39
CA VAL A 619 27.19 -14.61 -20.02
C VAL A 619 26.41 -15.92 -20.06
N VAL A 620 27.08 -17.03 -20.39
CA VAL A 620 26.49 -18.38 -20.33
C VAL A 620 26.07 -18.75 -18.90
N MET A 621 26.87 -18.43 -17.88
CA MET A 621 26.50 -18.63 -16.48
C MET A 621 25.28 -17.81 -16.08
N TRP A 622 25.21 -16.56 -16.53
CA TRP A 622 24.05 -15.69 -16.31
C TRP A 622 22.78 -16.25 -16.96
N LEU A 623 22.86 -16.74 -18.21
CA LEU A 623 21.74 -17.39 -18.90
C LEU A 623 21.21 -18.59 -18.11
N ASN A 624 22.11 -19.48 -17.66
CA ASN A 624 21.75 -20.67 -16.91
C ASN A 624 21.15 -20.37 -15.51
N GLN A 625 21.42 -19.20 -14.93
CA GLN A 625 20.86 -18.80 -13.64
C GLN A 625 19.52 -18.06 -13.75
N ASN A 626 19.28 -17.33 -14.83
CA ASN A 626 18.14 -16.43 -14.96
C ASN A 626 17.01 -16.96 -15.87
N PHE A 627 17.24 -18.06 -16.59
CA PHE A 627 16.25 -18.71 -17.46
C PHE A 627 15.99 -20.16 -17.03
N LEU A 628 14.81 -20.68 -17.37
CA LEU A 628 14.47 -22.09 -17.18
C LEU A 628 14.88 -22.89 -18.43
N LEU A 629 16.10 -23.43 -18.41
CA LEU A 629 16.67 -24.17 -19.55
C LEU A 629 16.53 -25.69 -19.33
N PRO A 630 15.98 -26.47 -20.29
CA PRO A 630 15.83 -27.92 -20.16
C PRO A 630 17.16 -28.66 -20.03
N GLU A 631 18.15 -28.25 -20.82
CA GLU A 631 19.55 -28.61 -20.70
C GLU A 631 20.36 -27.30 -20.66
N GLY A 632 21.40 -27.26 -19.83
CA GLY A 632 22.23 -26.08 -19.71
C GLY A 632 22.82 -25.69 -21.06
N VAL A 633 22.89 -24.38 -21.32
CA VAL A 633 23.45 -23.88 -22.57
C VAL A 633 24.96 -23.68 -22.41
N ASP A 634 25.73 -23.99 -23.46
CA ASP A 634 27.20 -23.84 -23.51
C ASP A 634 27.66 -22.62 -24.34
N SER A 635 26.77 -22.00 -25.12
CA SER A 635 27.05 -20.86 -26.01
C SER A 635 26.22 -19.62 -25.65
N PRO A 636 26.75 -18.39 -25.78
CA PRO A 636 25.96 -17.17 -25.56
C PRO A 636 24.96 -16.87 -26.71
N GLU A 637 24.88 -17.72 -27.73
CA GLU A 637 23.91 -17.60 -28.83
C GLU A 637 22.67 -18.44 -28.55
N VAL A 638 21.58 -17.78 -28.13
CA VAL A 638 20.31 -18.45 -27.80
C VAL A 638 19.14 -17.63 -28.30
N THR A 639 18.11 -18.33 -28.80
CA THR A 639 16.83 -17.71 -29.16
C THR A 639 15.72 -18.30 -28.32
N PHE A 640 14.83 -17.46 -27.84
CA PHE A 640 13.72 -17.80 -26.97
C PHE A 640 12.38 -17.33 -27.56
N ASN A 641 11.32 -18.08 -27.25
CA ASN A 641 9.93 -17.69 -27.47
C ASN A 641 9.31 -17.17 -26.17
N SER A 642 8.77 -15.96 -26.19
CA SER A 642 7.98 -15.42 -25.08
C SER A 642 6.64 -16.14 -25.00
N LEU A 643 6.36 -16.70 -23.82
CA LEU A 643 5.09 -17.40 -23.56
C LEU A 643 3.92 -16.45 -23.27
N ARG A 644 4.19 -15.17 -22.97
CA ARG A 644 3.15 -14.18 -22.67
C ARG A 644 2.51 -13.59 -23.93
N GLY A 645 3.34 -13.22 -24.90
CA GLY A 645 2.92 -12.46 -26.08
C GLY A 645 3.33 -13.05 -27.44
N GLY A 646 4.06 -14.18 -27.46
CA GLY A 646 4.49 -14.83 -28.71
C GLY A 646 5.66 -14.14 -29.44
N GLY A 647 6.29 -13.13 -28.82
CA GLY A 647 7.47 -12.45 -29.37
C GLY A 647 8.75 -13.29 -29.25
N LEU A 648 9.70 -13.06 -30.15
CA LEU A 648 11.03 -13.68 -30.13
C LEU A 648 12.03 -12.82 -29.36
N LEU A 649 12.93 -13.49 -28.64
CA LEU A 649 14.10 -12.89 -28.01
C LEU A 649 15.35 -13.62 -28.50
N SER A 650 16.28 -12.92 -29.14
CA SER A 650 17.56 -13.50 -29.55
C SER A 650 18.71 -12.79 -28.85
N ILE A 651 19.59 -13.57 -28.21
CA ILE A 651 20.77 -13.10 -27.51
C ILE A 651 21.98 -13.67 -28.24
N SER A 652 22.95 -12.80 -28.56
CA SER A 652 24.20 -13.20 -29.21
C SER A 652 25.36 -12.35 -28.72
N MET A 653 26.56 -12.94 -28.66
CA MET A 653 27.80 -12.26 -28.28
C MET A 653 28.87 -12.52 -29.33
N ALA A 654 29.37 -11.45 -29.95
CA ALA A 654 30.47 -11.51 -30.90
C ALA A 654 31.83 -11.67 -30.19
N SER A 655 32.83 -12.13 -30.93
CA SER A 655 34.19 -12.38 -30.41
C SER A 655 34.91 -11.13 -29.90
N ASN A 656 34.48 -9.94 -30.31
CA ASN A 656 34.98 -8.65 -29.84
C ASN A 656 34.32 -8.18 -28.52
N GLY A 657 33.46 -9.00 -27.90
CA GLY A 657 32.75 -8.65 -26.66
C GLY A 657 31.47 -7.85 -26.87
N GLN A 658 31.04 -7.63 -28.12
CA GLN A 658 29.78 -6.97 -28.42
C GLN A 658 28.59 -7.92 -28.24
N ILE A 659 27.65 -7.54 -27.39
CA ILE A 659 26.38 -8.25 -27.21
C ILE A 659 25.31 -7.58 -28.07
N THR A 660 24.52 -8.39 -28.75
CA THR A 660 23.33 -7.97 -29.50
C THR A 660 22.11 -8.70 -28.95
N LEU A 661 21.19 -7.91 -28.39
CA LEU A 661 19.86 -8.37 -27.97
C LEU A 661 18.87 -7.97 -29.07
N ARG A 662 18.11 -8.92 -29.61
CA ARG A 662 17.03 -8.66 -30.57
C ARG A 662 15.68 -9.05 -29.96
N THR A 663 14.80 -8.07 -29.83
CA THR A 663 13.42 -8.23 -29.37
C THR A 663 12.64 -6.97 -29.73
N ASP A 664 11.35 -7.11 -30.03
CA ASP A 664 10.48 -5.96 -30.30
C ASP A 664 9.93 -5.33 -29.00
N ASP A 665 10.18 -5.95 -27.85
CA ASP A 665 9.78 -5.47 -26.52
C ASP A 665 10.93 -4.67 -25.87
N ILE A 666 10.75 -3.34 -25.78
CA ILE A 666 11.73 -2.42 -25.20
C ILE A 666 11.90 -2.62 -23.69
N ASP A 667 10.85 -3.00 -22.97
CA ASP A 667 10.89 -3.21 -21.52
C ASP A 667 11.73 -4.47 -21.22
N LEU A 668 11.50 -5.56 -21.95
CA LEU A 668 12.30 -6.78 -21.88
C LEU A 668 13.78 -6.51 -22.18
N ALA A 669 14.07 -5.74 -23.23
CA ALA A 669 15.46 -5.37 -23.55
C ALA A 669 16.12 -4.61 -22.40
N GLY A 670 15.40 -3.69 -21.75
CA GLY A 670 15.85 -2.97 -20.56
C GLY A 670 16.16 -3.92 -19.41
N ASP A 671 15.24 -4.83 -19.08
CA ASP A 671 15.43 -5.78 -17.97
C ASP A 671 16.60 -6.73 -18.20
N LEU A 672 16.85 -7.16 -19.44
CA LEU A 672 18.02 -7.95 -19.81
C LEU A 672 19.32 -7.15 -19.62
N VAL A 673 19.36 -5.90 -20.08
CA VAL A 673 20.53 -5.03 -19.92
C VAL A 673 20.84 -4.77 -18.44
N GLN A 674 19.83 -4.39 -17.64
CA GLN A 674 19.99 -4.09 -16.22
C GLN A 674 20.42 -5.34 -15.43
N SER A 675 19.79 -6.48 -15.67
CA SER A 675 20.12 -7.73 -14.96
C SER A 675 21.49 -8.27 -15.33
N LEU A 676 21.92 -8.15 -16.59
CA LEU A 676 23.26 -8.54 -17.02
C LEU A 676 24.33 -7.62 -16.44
N ALA A 677 24.11 -6.30 -16.45
CA ALA A 677 25.05 -5.34 -15.88
C ALA A 677 25.21 -5.53 -14.36
N SER A 678 24.10 -5.74 -13.65
CA SER A 678 24.11 -6.06 -12.22
C SER A 678 24.89 -7.34 -11.92
N PHE A 679 24.69 -8.39 -12.71
CA PHE A 679 25.40 -9.67 -12.54
C PHE A 679 26.91 -9.57 -12.82
N LEU A 680 27.29 -8.76 -13.80
CA LEU A 680 28.70 -8.53 -14.14
C LEU A 680 29.35 -7.45 -13.27
N ALA A 681 28.58 -6.75 -12.43
CA ALA A 681 29.00 -5.59 -11.64
C ALA A 681 29.55 -4.44 -12.50
N ILE A 682 28.83 -4.10 -13.58
CA ILE A 682 29.16 -2.97 -14.46
C ILE A 682 28.48 -1.72 -13.91
N GLU A 683 29.27 -0.68 -13.60
CA GLU A 683 28.77 0.60 -13.08
C GLU A 683 28.19 1.48 -14.21
N ASP A 684 28.90 1.62 -15.32
CA ASP A 684 28.52 2.48 -16.45
C ASP A 684 28.42 1.66 -17.74
N LEU A 685 27.27 1.71 -18.43
CA LEU A 685 27.04 1.04 -19.71
C LEU A 685 26.27 1.93 -20.69
N SER A 686 26.90 2.23 -21.83
CA SER A 686 26.25 2.84 -22.98
C SER A 686 25.73 1.76 -23.94
N ALA A 687 24.56 1.99 -24.54
CA ALA A 687 23.98 1.12 -25.55
C ALA A 687 23.51 1.93 -26.78
N ASP A 688 23.58 1.29 -27.95
CA ASP A 688 22.93 1.72 -29.18
C ASP A 688 21.68 0.86 -29.41
N ALA A 689 20.53 1.52 -29.51
CA ALA A 689 19.22 0.88 -29.54
C ALA A 689 18.40 1.37 -30.74
N ASP A 690 17.66 0.48 -31.38
CA ASP A 690 16.74 0.84 -32.45
C ASP A 690 15.46 -0.01 -32.34
N PHE A 691 14.32 0.66 -32.18
CA PHE A 691 12.99 0.05 -32.05
C PHE A 691 12.02 0.78 -33.00
N PRO A 692 12.01 0.45 -34.30
CA PRO A 692 11.32 1.25 -35.31
C PRO A 692 9.81 1.41 -35.05
N SER A 693 9.11 0.31 -34.78
CA SER A 693 7.66 0.30 -34.50
C SER A 693 7.30 1.15 -33.27
N TYR A 694 8.07 1.00 -32.19
CA TYR A 694 7.88 1.76 -30.96
C TYR A 694 8.14 3.27 -31.16
N PHE A 695 9.16 3.62 -31.93
CA PHE A 695 9.47 5.03 -32.20
C PHE A 695 8.45 5.70 -33.13
N GLU A 696 7.84 4.97 -34.07
CA GLU A 696 6.73 5.49 -34.87
C GLU A 696 5.46 5.74 -34.03
N GLU A 697 5.16 4.83 -33.10
CA GLU A 697 4.07 5.02 -32.13
C GLU A 697 4.31 6.26 -31.26
N LEU A 698 5.52 6.39 -30.69
CA LEU A 698 5.90 7.55 -29.88
C LEU A 698 5.83 8.87 -30.67
N HIS A 699 6.21 8.86 -31.95
CA HIS A 699 6.10 10.05 -32.81
C HIS A 699 4.63 10.47 -32.98
N THR A 700 3.74 9.50 -33.12
CA THR A 700 2.29 9.75 -33.19
C THR A 700 1.79 10.35 -31.88
N THR A 701 2.16 9.77 -30.75
CA THR A 701 1.79 10.30 -29.41
C THR A 701 2.26 11.74 -29.19
N LEU A 702 3.50 12.07 -29.57
CA LEU A 702 4.01 13.45 -29.45
C LEU A 702 3.21 14.45 -30.29
N THR A 703 2.75 14.04 -31.47
CA THR A 703 1.90 14.88 -32.33
C THR A 703 0.52 15.09 -31.68
N GLU A 704 -0.07 14.05 -31.09
CA GLU A 704 -1.34 14.15 -30.37
C GLU A 704 -1.26 15.05 -29.13
N VAL A 705 -0.12 15.09 -28.43
CA VAL A 705 0.08 15.98 -27.27
C VAL A 705 -0.08 17.44 -27.66
N ASP A 706 0.52 17.87 -28.77
CA ASP A 706 0.42 19.25 -29.27
C ASP A 706 -1.03 19.61 -29.66
N GLU A 707 -1.75 18.68 -30.31
CA GLU A 707 -3.16 18.85 -30.63
C GLU A 707 -4.03 18.97 -29.38
N PHE A 708 -3.83 18.08 -28.40
CA PHE A 708 -4.58 18.11 -27.15
C PHE A 708 -4.31 19.38 -26.35
N HIS A 709 -3.07 19.87 -26.33
CA HIS A 709 -2.73 21.13 -25.66
C HIS A 709 -3.45 22.33 -26.29
N SER A 710 -3.48 22.40 -27.63
CA SER A 710 -4.21 23.43 -28.39
C SER A 710 -5.72 23.41 -28.12
N VAL A 711 -6.33 22.21 -28.09
CA VAL A 711 -7.75 22.04 -27.78
C VAL A 711 -8.04 22.43 -26.33
N HIS A 712 -7.19 22.01 -25.38
CA HIS A 712 -7.33 22.33 -23.97
C HIS A 712 -7.34 23.84 -23.73
N GLN A 713 -6.39 24.57 -24.33
CA GLN A 713 -6.29 26.02 -24.20
C GLN A 713 -7.55 26.74 -24.72
N LYS A 714 -8.07 26.32 -25.88
CA LYS A 714 -9.29 26.89 -26.47
C LYS A 714 -10.52 26.64 -25.60
N LEU A 715 -10.69 25.43 -25.09
CA LEU A 715 -11.81 25.08 -24.20
C LEU A 715 -11.73 25.85 -22.88
N THR A 716 -10.54 26.00 -22.31
CA THR A 716 -10.36 26.76 -21.07
C THR A 716 -10.70 28.24 -21.24
N ALA A 717 -10.34 28.86 -22.36
CA ALA A 717 -10.73 30.23 -22.69
C ALA A 717 -12.26 30.36 -22.85
N ALA A 718 -12.88 29.49 -23.65
CA ALA A 718 -14.33 29.50 -23.87
C ALA A 718 -15.13 29.32 -22.57
N MET A 719 -14.71 28.39 -21.70
CA MET A 719 -15.38 28.16 -20.41
C MET A 719 -15.24 29.35 -19.45
N ALA A 720 -14.12 30.08 -19.50
CA ALA A 720 -13.94 31.29 -18.70
C ALA A 720 -14.93 32.39 -19.13
N ASP A 721 -15.11 32.57 -20.45
CA ASP A 721 -16.08 33.52 -21.00
C ASP A 721 -17.52 33.16 -20.62
N HIS A 722 -17.90 31.88 -20.75
CA HIS A 722 -19.21 31.39 -20.30
C HIS A 722 -19.42 31.62 -18.79
N SER A 723 -18.40 31.38 -17.97
CA SER A 723 -18.46 31.63 -16.52
C SER A 723 -18.65 33.11 -16.18
N ASN A 724 -17.98 34.01 -16.92
CA ASN A 724 -18.19 35.45 -16.80
C ASN A 724 -19.62 35.85 -17.18
N TYR A 725 -20.14 35.28 -18.27
CA TYR A 725 -21.50 35.55 -18.73
C TYR A 725 -22.56 35.05 -17.73
N ILE A 726 -22.36 33.86 -17.14
CA ILE A 726 -23.23 33.32 -16.07
C ILE A 726 -23.24 34.24 -14.85
N ARG A 727 -22.07 34.73 -14.38
CA ARG A 727 -22.01 35.66 -13.24
C ARG A 727 -22.78 36.94 -13.51
N ASN A 728 -22.59 37.54 -14.68
CA ASN A 728 -23.33 38.75 -15.08
C ASN A 728 -24.83 38.49 -15.15
N MET A 729 -25.26 37.36 -15.72
CA MET A 729 -26.67 37.03 -15.86
C MET A 729 -27.34 36.69 -14.52
N LEU A 730 -26.61 36.10 -13.57
CA LEU A 730 -27.10 35.90 -12.20
C LEU A 730 -27.40 37.24 -11.52
N VAL A 731 -26.52 38.24 -11.68
CA VAL A 731 -26.76 39.59 -11.16
C VAL A 731 -28.01 40.21 -11.80
N GLN A 732 -28.18 40.08 -13.12
CA GLN A 732 -29.37 40.60 -13.81
C GLN A 732 -30.67 39.89 -13.43
N ALA A 733 -30.61 38.57 -13.20
CA ALA A 733 -31.75 37.78 -12.74
C ALA A 733 -32.16 38.19 -11.32
N GLU A 734 -31.18 38.42 -10.44
CA GLU A 734 -31.41 38.87 -9.08
C GLU A 734 -31.97 40.30 -9.03
N ASP A 735 -31.45 41.21 -9.86
CA ASP A 735 -31.99 42.57 -9.99
C ASP A 735 -33.46 42.55 -10.47
N SER A 736 -33.78 41.74 -11.48
CA SER A 736 -35.16 41.54 -11.95
C SER A 736 -36.06 40.97 -10.85
N ARG A 737 -35.53 40.05 -10.03
CA ARG A 737 -36.24 39.46 -8.88
C ARG A 737 -36.52 40.52 -7.81
N LEU A 738 -35.55 41.37 -7.49
CA LEU A 738 -35.68 42.45 -6.52
C LEU A 738 -36.69 43.53 -6.99
N MET A 739 -36.77 43.80 -8.28
CA MET A 739 -37.75 44.71 -8.89
C MET A 739 -39.14 44.10 -9.08
N GLY A 740 -39.33 42.80 -8.80
CA GLY A 740 -40.60 42.09 -9.00
C GLY A 740 -40.94 41.77 -10.47
N ASP A 741 -39.99 41.96 -11.39
CA ASP A 741 -40.15 41.66 -12.81
C ASP A 741 -39.93 40.15 -13.09
N MET A 742 -41.00 39.39 -12.88
CA MET A 742 -41.01 37.93 -13.04
C MET A 742 -40.80 37.48 -14.49
N MET A 743 -41.10 38.34 -15.48
CA MET A 743 -40.96 37.97 -16.89
C MET A 743 -39.49 37.96 -17.29
N ASN A 744 -38.77 39.03 -16.97
CA ASN A 744 -37.34 39.13 -17.24
C ASN A 744 -36.53 38.16 -16.37
N MET A 745 -36.92 37.98 -15.09
CA MET A 745 -36.34 36.94 -14.23
C MET A 745 -36.42 35.55 -14.89
N LYS A 746 -37.61 35.10 -15.31
CA LYS A 746 -37.79 33.80 -15.99
C LYS A 746 -37.08 33.70 -17.33
N LYS A 747 -36.88 34.82 -18.03
CA LYS A 747 -36.08 34.85 -19.26
C LYS A 747 -34.61 34.60 -18.95
N ARG A 748 -34.04 35.30 -17.97
CA ARG A 748 -32.64 35.11 -17.55
C ARG A 748 -32.38 33.71 -16.99
N TYR A 749 -33.31 33.12 -16.25
CA TYR A 749 -33.16 31.73 -15.80
C TYR A 749 -33.19 30.69 -16.94
N ARG A 750 -33.95 30.94 -18.02
CA ARG A 750 -33.91 30.07 -19.21
C ARG A 750 -32.58 30.17 -19.93
N GLU A 751 -32.09 31.39 -20.12
CA GLU A 751 -30.76 31.63 -20.69
C GLU A 751 -29.65 31.02 -19.82
N LEU A 752 -29.73 31.13 -18.49
CA LEU A 752 -28.81 30.46 -17.54
C LEU A 752 -28.86 28.94 -17.69
N TYR A 753 -30.06 28.36 -17.86
CA TYR A 753 -30.22 26.92 -18.03
C TYR A 753 -29.54 26.41 -19.30
N ASP A 754 -29.73 27.11 -20.42
CA ASP A 754 -29.10 26.74 -21.69
C ASP A 754 -27.57 26.86 -21.61
N LEU A 755 -27.05 27.97 -21.06
CA LEU A 755 -25.60 28.11 -20.86
C LEU A 755 -25.02 27.06 -19.93
N ASN A 756 -25.73 26.70 -18.86
CA ASN A 756 -25.25 25.70 -17.92
C ASN A 756 -25.20 24.31 -18.57
N ARG A 757 -26.16 23.98 -19.43
CA ARG A 757 -26.12 22.75 -20.24
C ARG A 757 -24.92 22.76 -21.18
N ASP A 758 -24.67 23.87 -21.85
CA ASP A 758 -23.55 24.00 -22.79
C ASP A 758 -22.20 23.93 -22.07
N LEU A 759 -22.05 24.60 -20.92
CA LEU A 759 -20.86 24.55 -20.07
C LEU A 759 -20.60 23.15 -19.50
N ILE A 760 -21.64 22.38 -19.15
CA ILE A 760 -21.50 20.98 -18.73
C ILE A 760 -20.97 20.12 -19.90
N ASN A 761 -21.45 20.36 -21.13
CA ASN A 761 -20.96 19.65 -22.29
C ASN A 761 -19.50 19.99 -22.60
N GLU A 762 -19.15 21.28 -22.59
CA GLU A 762 -17.76 21.74 -22.74
C GLU A 762 -16.86 21.18 -21.64
N TYR A 763 -17.32 21.15 -20.39
CA TYR A 763 -16.59 20.55 -19.27
C TYR A 763 -16.32 19.06 -19.50
N LYS A 764 -17.31 18.30 -19.97
CA LYS A 764 -17.13 16.87 -20.30
C LYS A 764 -16.09 16.68 -21.41
N ILE A 765 -16.16 17.49 -22.47
CA ILE A 765 -15.19 17.44 -23.57
C ILE A 765 -13.79 17.79 -23.05
N ARG A 766 -13.66 18.85 -22.26
CA ARG A 766 -12.39 19.27 -21.65
C ARG A 766 -11.84 18.20 -20.72
N SER A 767 -12.68 17.58 -19.90
CA SER A 767 -12.26 16.51 -18.99
C SER A 767 -11.76 15.29 -19.76
N ASN A 768 -12.43 14.89 -20.84
CA ASN A 768 -11.99 13.77 -21.67
C ASN A 768 -10.68 14.10 -22.40
N ASN A 769 -10.57 15.30 -22.97
CA ASN A 769 -9.35 15.79 -23.60
C ASN A 769 -8.18 15.87 -22.60
N HIS A 770 -8.42 16.34 -21.38
CA HIS A 770 -7.41 16.39 -20.33
C HIS A 770 -6.96 14.99 -19.88
N ASN A 771 -7.89 14.04 -19.71
CA ASN A 771 -7.52 12.66 -19.38
C ASN A 771 -6.70 11.99 -20.49
N ALA A 772 -7.05 12.24 -21.76
CA ALA A 772 -6.27 11.77 -22.90
C ALA A 772 -4.87 12.41 -22.93
N LEU A 773 -4.78 13.73 -22.73
CA LEU A 773 -3.52 14.45 -22.62
C LEU A 773 -2.61 13.87 -21.52
N LEU A 774 -3.17 13.61 -20.32
CA LEU A 774 -2.42 13.01 -19.22
C LEU A 774 -1.91 11.60 -19.57
N ALA A 775 -2.69 10.79 -20.28
CA ALA A 775 -2.27 9.47 -20.74
C ALA A 775 -1.13 9.57 -21.78
N CYS A 776 -1.20 10.52 -22.72
CA CYS A 776 -0.13 10.76 -23.68
C CYS A 776 1.15 11.27 -23.00
N LEU A 777 1.05 12.22 -22.06
CA LEU A 777 2.19 12.70 -21.26
C LEU A 777 2.83 11.56 -20.46
N LYS A 778 2.01 10.69 -19.87
CA LYS A 778 2.49 9.47 -19.19
C LYS A 778 3.27 8.57 -20.16
N SER A 779 2.75 8.31 -21.36
CA SER A 779 3.43 7.50 -22.38
C SER A 779 4.77 8.11 -22.81
N VAL A 780 4.83 9.43 -23.00
CA VAL A 780 6.07 10.15 -23.33
C VAL A 780 7.09 10.02 -22.20
N ASN A 781 6.69 10.25 -20.95
CA ASN A 781 7.58 10.10 -19.78
C ASN A 781 8.07 8.65 -19.65
N GLN A 782 7.20 7.66 -19.82
CA GLN A 782 7.58 6.24 -19.84
C GLN A 782 8.57 5.92 -20.96
N ALA A 783 8.42 6.52 -22.15
CA ALA A 783 9.37 6.33 -23.23
C ALA A 783 10.76 6.86 -22.89
N ILE A 784 10.86 8.03 -22.25
CA ILE A 784 12.14 8.58 -21.76
C ILE A 784 12.76 7.63 -20.74
N GLN A 785 11.95 7.12 -19.80
CA GLN A 785 12.41 6.19 -18.78
C GLN A 785 12.92 4.88 -19.40
N ARG A 786 12.19 4.30 -20.36
CA ARG A 786 12.59 3.09 -21.09
C ARG A 786 13.89 3.29 -21.84
N ALA A 787 14.06 4.41 -22.54
CA ALA A 787 15.31 4.75 -23.19
C ALA A 787 16.47 4.89 -22.20
N GLY A 788 16.21 5.39 -20.99
CA GLY A 788 17.16 5.40 -19.89
C GLY A 788 17.49 4.00 -19.37
N ARG A 789 16.51 3.11 -19.19
CA ARG A 789 16.70 1.71 -18.73
C ARG A 789 17.50 0.84 -19.69
N LEU A 790 17.66 1.22 -20.95
CA LEU A 790 18.57 0.55 -21.88
C LEU A 790 20.06 0.83 -21.58
N ARG A 791 20.35 1.64 -20.55
CA ARG A 791 21.70 2.10 -20.16
C ARG A 791 21.86 1.99 -18.64
N VAL A 792 23.10 1.96 -18.17
CA VAL A 792 23.43 1.77 -16.74
C VAL A 792 24.39 2.87 -16.30
N GLY A 793 24.21 3.39 -15.08
CA GLY A 793 25.04 4.45 -14.51
C GLY A 793 24.84 5.81 -15.17
N LYS A 794 25.91 6.59 -15.34
CA LYS A 794 25.87 7.97 -15.85
C LYS A 794 25.21 8.13 -17.22
N PRO A 795 25.43 7.22 -18.21
CA PRO A 795 24.75 7.28 -19.49
C PRO A 795 23.22 7.30 -19.40
N LYS A 796 22.62 6.71 -18.36
CA LYS A 796 21.17 6.74 -18.13
C LYS A 796 20.68 8.17 -17.87
N ASN A 797 21.33 8.88 -16.94
CA ASN A 797 20.94 10.23 -16.54
C ASN A 797 21.16 11.23 -17.69
N GLN A 798 22.27 11.08 -18.43
CA GLN A 798 22.55 11.90 -19.61
C GLN A 798 21.45 11.82 -20.66
N VAL A 799 20.92 10.62 -20.93
CA VAL A 799 19.80 10.43 -21.86
C VAL A 799 18.53 11.05 -21.32
N ILE A 800 18.21 10.88 -20.04
CA ILE A 800 17.00 11.47 -19.44
C ILE A 800 17.03 13.00 -19.56
N SER A 801 18.15 13.63 -19.19
CA SER A 801 18.33 15.09 -19.28
C SER A 801 18.29 15.59 -20.73
N ALA A 802 18.99 14.91 -21.65
CA ALA A 802 19.01 15.30 -23.06
C ALA A 802 17.63 15.11 -23.74
N CYS A 803 16.88 14.06 -23.39
CA CYS A 803 15.51 13.87 -23.85
C CYS A 803 14.59 14.99 -23.35
N ARG A 804 14.75 15.40 -22.08
CA ARG A 804 14.01 16.53 -21.51
C ARG A 804 14.28 17.83 -22.27
N ASP A 805 15.55 18.13 -22.54
CA ASP A 805 15.95 19.34 -23.25
C ASP A 805 15.46 19.33 -24.71
N ALA A 806 15.47 18.16 -25.36
CA ALA A 806 14.91 17.99 -26.70
C ALA A 806 13.39 18.22 -26.73
N ILE A 807 12.65 17.77 -25.71
CA ILE A 807 11.20 18.04 -25.59
C ILE A 807 10.94 19.52 -25.31
N LYS A 808 11.69 20.14 -24.38
CA LYS A 808 11.58 21.57 -24.09
C LYS A 808 11.87 22.46 -25.30
N SER A 809 12.80 22.05 -26.15
CA SER A 809 13.14 22.75 -27.40
C SER A 809 12.28 22.34 -28.61
N ASN A 810 11.29 21.46 -28.40
CA ASN A 810 10.43 20.87 -29.44
C ASN A 810 11.24 20.29 -30.64
N ASN A 811 12.36 19.62 -30.35
CA ASN A 811 13.25 19.04 -31.34
C ASN A 811 13.14 17.50 -31.34
N VAL A 812 12.07 17.02 -31.96
CA VAL A 812 11.71 15.60 -32.04
C VAL A 812 12.81 14.74 -32.68
N ASN A 813 13.49 15.26 -33.71
CA ASN A 813 14.59 14.53 -34.36
C ASN A 813 15.77 14.28 -33.41
N THR A 814 16.11 15.28 -32.59
CA THR A 814 17.18 15.16 -31.59
C THR A 814 16.77 14.22 -30.46
N LEU A 815 15.49 14.22 -30.08
CA LEU A 815 14.93 13.29 -29.10
C LEU A 815 15.14 11.83 -29.53
N PHE A 816 14.67 11.45 -30.72
CA PHE A 816 14.82 10.07 -31.22
C PHE A 816 16.27 9.67 -31.41
N ARG A 817 17.12 10.59 -31.90
CA ARG A 817 18.56 10.34 -32.02
C ARG A 817 19.21 10.08 -30.67
N THR A 818 18.84 10.84 -29.64
CA THR A 818 19.32 10.67 -28.26
C THR A 818 18.88 9.33 -27.69
N MET A 819 17.61 8.95 -27.87
CA MET A 819 17.10 7.66 -27.40
C MET A 819 17.85 6.48 -28.04
N ARG A 820 18.15 6.57 -29.34
CA ARG A 820 18.86 5.54 -30.10
C ARG A 820 20.33 5.41 -29.69
N ALA A 821 21.11 6.48 -29.89
CA ALA A 821 22.57 6.44 -29.80
C ALA A 821 23.14 6.94 -28.45
N GLY A 822 22.31 7.52 -27.58
CA GLY A 822 22.73 8.02 -26.26
C GLY A 822 23.56 9.31 -26.27
N THR A 823 23.82 9.91 -27.44
CA THR A 823 24.60 11.15 -27.55
C THR A 823 23.85 12.21 -28.37
N ALA A 824 23.61 13.37 -27.75
CA ALA A 824 23.28 14.60 -28.45
C ALA A 824 24.60 15.20 -28.97
N SER A 825 25.06 14.83 -30.18
CA SER A 825 26.15 15.63 -30.76
C SER A 825 25.57 16.96 -31.21
N SER A 826 26.21 18.03 -30.76
CA SER A 826 26.17 19.41 -31.24
C SER A 826 25.79 19.58 -32.71
#